data_AF-A0A916E279-F1
#
_entry.id   AF-A0A916E279-F1
#
_cell.length_a   1.000
_cell.length_b   1.000
_cell.length_c   1.000
_cell.angle_alpha   90.00
_cell.angle_beta   90.00
_cell.angle_gamma   90.00
#
_symmetry.space_group_name_H-M   'P 1'
#
loop_
_entity.id
_entity.type
_entity.pdbx_description
1 polymer ?
#
loop_
_entity_poly.entity_id
_entity_poly.type
_entity_poly.pdbx_seq_one_letter_code
_entity_poly.pdbx_strand_id
1 'polypeptide(L)'
;MINKSYILATNDKDILHILEVIKYKDEKDRTSLIDHPVLIGSRAAKWHIPFFRDPNDWDLMATIPQSISFINIIQSNAIFKYIKLIYYPGSGLKIVGKCIESSSFTDRNHGNPILFNIELVSDKVDFRKMKPNKKIDDLYYDDDDDDDDDDDDDDDDDYDDDDYTEKENYNDEYDSYEYSSKESDDEDNINSDREDSSSDMVDSSSDIEDSISNEDNDNNDEDSIFESFEDIKPKTSSLMILELCHDIKDKIMFPMIPSFLCIVAPLKILEALKSSHINYPSNFQKNITDLHILRASLGYSKILITQPLCSPQRDEPIELLLKTRIMETEIIQRAQVDLNMINNEEFFDHNNKFSVQGRIPHDDIHELVKYGEHPIYESLKIDKSKALIEKSLFEKIDYQTKLNCVKEEAMTIALERYLIPMVSKNQETSYNLALARICTTLSKGWFCQFAIDNYPKLSNLDKDLLSIAYDIIDKYPLEQKKQLPLMFDPETQAIFETIKPYTKEILSFDKIKFYNYSHYNDYKINRSGIKITSPVNRSVSITAIVTTLYMVYEEGEKHWSASVVILPSDELEAISDKNYNNDSDDKSYEFDDPLNIHPHYDLDEEKYFKLTLTSKNVFTFNSFEGIMTIRAKPADYVANKLKIPNVNGDLLYKYVLYYLNPSFNENSRLRHHIDELIAEENISNISVTQHPWYSAWNYTLKNKQ
;
A
#
# COMPACT_ATOMS: atom_id res chain seq x y z
N MET A 1 -4.15 9.54 -14.88
CA MET A 1 -4.92 9.73 -13.63
C MET A 1 -4.44 8.72 -12.61
N ILE A 2 -4.08 9.17 -11.41
CA ILE A 2 -3.58 8.33 -10.33
C ILE A 2 -4.80 7.65 -9.68
N ASN A 3 -4.92 6.33 -9.76
CA ASN A 3 -6.01 5.58 -9.11
C ASN A 3 -5.75 5.47 -7.60
N LYS A 4 -5.48 6.54 -6.85
CA LYS A 4 -5.24 6.41 -5.39
C LYS A 4 -6.58 6.17 -4.67
N SER A 5 -6.60 5.37 -3.61
CA SER A 5 -7.79 5.28 -2.75
C SER A 5 -7.99 6.57 -1.96
N TYR A 6 -9.23 7.01 -1.79
CA TYR A 6 -9.59 8.24 -1.07
C TYR A 6 -10.33 7.89 0.23
N ILE A 7 -9.87 8.42 1.36
CA ILE A 7 -10.64 8.36 2.60
C ILE A 7 -11.66 9.51 2.54
N LEU A 8 -12.94 9.17 2.50
CA LEU A 8 -14.02 10.15 2.39
C LEU A 8 -14.46 10.67 3.76
N ALA A 9 -14.46 9.81 4.78
CA ALA A 9 -14.83 10.16 6.14
C ALA A 9 -14.17 9.20 7.15
N THR A 10 -13.94 9.68 8.38
CA THR A 10 -13.24 8.95 9.46
C THR A 10 -14.01 8.87 10.77
N ASN A 11 -15.24 9.39 10.81
CA ASN A 11 -16.16 9.24 11.91
C ASN A 11 -17.54 8.78 11.41
N ASP A 12 -18.33 8.22 12.32
CA ASP A 12 -19.63 7.62 12.03
C ASP A 12 -20.70 8.62 11.57
N LYS A 13 -20.70 9.85 12.09
CA LYS A 13 -21.67 10.89 11.68
C LYS A 13 -21.48 11.32 10.24
N ASP A 14 -20.26 11.64 9.83
CA ASP A 14 -19.94 12.03 8.46
C ASP A 14 -20.20 10.88 7.49
N ILE A 15 -19.91 9.64 7.90
CA ILE A 15 -20.23 8.45 7.09
C ILE A 15 -21.74 8.33 6.91
N LEU A 16 -22.54 8.45 7.98
CA LEU A 16 -24.00 8.39 7.88
C LEU A 16 -24.55 9.48 6.95
N HIS A 17 -24.03 10.69 7.04
CA HIS A 17 -24.42 11.79 6.16
C HIS A 17 -24.17 11.47 4.68
N ILE A 18 -22.96 11.04 4.34
CA ILE A 18 -22.61 10.63 2.96
C ILE A 18 -23.51 9.48 2.49
N LEU A 19 -23.79 8.50 3.34
CA LEU A 19 -24.65 7.37 2.99
C LEU A 19 -26.10 7.79 2.77
N GLU A 20 -26.66 8.71 3.57
CA GLU A 20 -28.04 9.22 3.38
C GLU A 20 -28.16 10.01 2.07
N VAL A 21 -27.15 10.83 1.73
CA VAL A 21 -27.08 11.52 0.43
C VAL A 21 -27.10 10.51 -0.73
N ILE A 22 -26.32 9.42 -0.62
CA ILE A 22 -26.30 8.36 -1.64
C ILE A 22 -27.65 7.62 -1.68
N LYS A 23 -28.24 7.33 -0.51
CA LYS A 23 -29.51 6.61 -0.39
C LYS A 23 -30.66 7.34 -1.09
N TYR A 24 -30.74 8.65 -0.96
CA TYR A 24 -31.78 9.44 -1.64
C TYR A 24 -31.73 9.26 -3.17
N LYS A 25 -30.53 9.10 -3.73
CA LYS A 25 -30.35 8.81 -5.17
C LYS A 25 -30.68 7.35 -5.54
N ASP A 26 -30.56 6.44 -4.58
CA ASP A 26 -30.83 5.00 -4.70
C ASP A 26 -32.35 4.67 -4.54
N GLU A 27 -33.19 5.57 -4.02
CA GLU A 27 -34.56 5.23 -3.57
C GLU A 27 -35.69 5.36 -4.62
N LYS A 28 -35.43 5.61 -5.91
CA LYS A 28 -36.50 5.80 -6.92
C LYS A 28 -37.43 4.57 -7.16
N ASP A 29 -37.16 3.40 -6.55
CA ASP A 29 -38.08 2.24 -6.56
C ASP A 29 -37.86 1.32 -5.35
N ARG A 30 -38.95 0.92 -4.66
CA ARG A 30 -38.98 0.38 -3.28
C ARG A 30 -38.61 -1.10 -3.09
N THR A 31 -38.10 -1.81 -4.09
CA THR A 31 -37.76 -3.25 -3.94
C THR A 31 -36.28 -3.43 -3.65
N SER A 32 -35.94 -3.78 -2.39
CA SER A 32 -34.57 -4.18 -2.03
C SER A 32 -34.19 -5.47 -2.74
N LEU A 33 -33.02 -5.50 -3.39
CA LEU A 33 -32.48 -6.69 -4.04
C LEU A 33 -32.27 -7.86 -3.07
N ILE A 34 -32.06 -7.59 -1.78
CA ILE A 34 -31.87 -8.64 -0.76
C ILE A 34 -32.27 -8.12 0.62
N ASP A 35 -32.84 -8.99 1.45
CA ASP A 35 -33.38 -8.58 2.77
C ASP A 35 -32.29 -8.30 3.82
N HIS A 36 -31.09 -8.85 3.64
CA HIS A 36 -30.01 -8.79 4.63
C HIS A 36 -28.63 -8.65 3.96
N PRO A 37 -27.64 -8.07 4.66
CA PRO A 37 -26.25 -8.13 4.25
C PRO A 37 -25.76 -9.55 4.07
N VAL A 38 -24.78 -9.74 3.18
CA VAL A 38 -24.14 -11.03 2.94
C VAL A 38 -22.80 -11.09 3.65
N LEU A 39 -22.66 -12.03 4.58
CA LEU A 39 -21.38 -12.40 5.19
C LEU A 39 -20.54 -13.21 4.21
N ILE A 40 -19.34 -12.73 3.96
CA ILE A 40 -18.33 -13.36 3.10
C ILE A 40 -17.04 -13.63 3.90
N GLY A 41 -15.99 -14.02 3.19
CA GLY A 41 -14.65 -14.17 3.76
C GLY A 41 -14.50 -15.36 4.71
N SER A 42 -13.47 -15.30 5.57
CA SER A 42 -13.11 -16.45 6.41
C SER A 42 -14.12 -16.75 7.54
N ARG A 43 -14.93 -15.76 7.94
CA ARG A 43 -16.01 -15.96 8.92
C ARG A 43 -17.15 -16.77 8.33
N ALA A 44 -17.57 -16.48 7.10
CA ALA A 44 -18.54 -17.31 6.37
C ALA A 44 -17.99 -18.73 6.16
N ALA A 45 -16.72 -18.87 5.80
CA ALA A 45 -16.09 -20.17 5.62
C ALA A 45 -16.09 -21.01 6.92
N LYS A 46 -15.79 -20.39 8.07
CA LYS A 46 -15.83 -21.03 9.39
C LYS A 46 -17.22 -21.52 9.77
N TRP A 47 -18.27 -20.80 9.37
CA TRP A 47 -19.66 -21.21 9.59
C TRP A 47 -19.97 -22.54 8.87
N HIS A 48 -19.56 -22.66 7.61
CA HIS A 48 -19.72 -23.90 6.83
C HIS A 48 -18.76 -25.02 7.26
N ILE A 49 -17.55 -24.67 7.69
CA ILE A 49 -16.44 -25.60 7.94
C ILE A 49 -15.92 -25.38 9.37
N PRO A 50 -16.35 -26.18 10.36
CA PRO A 50 -15.99 -25.95 11.77
C PRO A 50 -14.49 -25.96 12.07
N PHE A 51 -13.70 -26.72 11.30
CA PHE A 51 -12.24 -26.80 11.43
C PHE A 51 -11.49 -25.73 10.63
N PHE A 52 -12.20 -24.83 9.94
CA PHE A 52 -11.56 -23.66 9.33
C PHE A 52 -10.84 -22.86 10.43
N ARG A 53 -9.72 -22.22 10.11
CA ARG A 53 -8.99 -21.39 11.09
C ARG A 53 -9.87 -20.26 11.62
N ASP A 54 -9.54 -19.76 12.81
CA ASP A 54 -10.32 -18.67 13.39
C ASP A 54 -10.17 -17.37 12.55
N PRO A 55 -11.28 -16.70 12.20
CA PRO A 55 -11.26 -15.46 11.44
C PRO A 55 -10.90 -14.26 12.33
N ASN A 56 -10.20 -13.27 11.77
CA ASN A 56 -9.79 -12.07 12.48
C ASN A 56 -10.83 -10.93 12.41
N ASP A 57 -11.68 -10.99 11.39
CA ASP A 57 -12.56 -9.92 10.97
C ASP A 57 -13.91 -10.47 10.48
N TRP A 58 -14.81 -9.53 10.19
CA TRP A 58 -16.11 -9.74 9.56
C TRP A 58 -16.12 -9.01 8.21
N ASP A 59 -16.21 -9.75 7.12
CA ASP A 59 -16.32 -9.18 5.79
C ASP A 59 -17.78 -9.29 5.32
N LEU A 60 -18.42 -8.16 5.04
CA LEU A 60 -19.81 -8.04 4.67
C LEU A 60 -19.93 -7.38 3.29
N MET A 61 -20.96 -7.76 2.55
CA MET A 61 -21.50 -6.97 1.45
C MET A 61 -22.88 -6.47 1.87
N ALA A 62 -23.12 -5.17 1.74
CA ALA A 62 -24.36 -4.57 2.19
C ALA A 62 -24.81 -3.45 1.26
N THR A 63 -26.11 -3.26 1.15
CA THR A 63 -26.68 -2.09 0.49
C THR A 63 -26.47 -0.83 1.35
N ILE A 64 -26.74 0.34 0.77
CA ILE A 64 -26.63 1.61 1.49
C ILE A 64 -27.59 1.64 2.70
N PRO A 65 -28.90 1.31 2.58
CA PRO A 65 -29.81 1.26 3.73
C PRO A 65 -29.36 0.26 4.81
N GLN A 66 -28.85 -0.90 4.40
CA GLN A 66 -28.35 -1.91 5.33
C GLN A 66 -27.11 -1.42 6.09
N SER A 67 -26.24 -0.66 5.43
CA SER A 67 -25.03 -0.09 6.03
C SER A 67 -25.36 1.03 7.03
N ILE A 68 -26.33 1.89 6.70
CA ILE A 68 -26.88 2.90 7.62
C ILE A 68 -27.47 2.21 8.87
N SER A 69 -28.30 1.19 8.65
CA SER A 69 -28.90 0.40 9.74
C SER A 69 -27.82 -0.23 10.63
N PHE A 70 -26.76 -0.80 10.03
CA PHE A 70 -25.64 -1.36 10.78
C PHE A 70 -24.97 -0.32 11.69
N ILE A 71 -24.66 0.87 11.18
CA ILE A 71 -23.99 1.93 11.95
C ILE A 71 -24.88 2.38 13.11
N ASN A 72 -26.16 2.66 12.85
CA ASN A 72 -27.11 3.11 13.87
C ASN A 72 -27.30 2.08 15.00
N ILE A 73 -27.36 0.79 14.64
CA ILE A 73 -27.50 -0.27 15.64
C ILE A 73 -26.21 -0.44 16.44
N ILE A 74 -25.04 -0.33 15.81
CA ILE A 74 -23.76 -0.33 16.55
C ILE A 74 -23.73 0.84 17.52
N GLN A 75 -24.02 2.07 17.11
CA GLN A 75 -24.03 3.25 18.00
C GLN A 75 -24.93 3.06 19.23
N SER A 76 -25.99 2.25 19.10
CA SER A 76 -26.92 1.96 20.19
C SER A 76 -26.44 0.85 21.15
N ASN A 77 -25.53 -0.04 20.73
CA ASN A 77 -25.16 -1.27 21.47
C ASN A 77 -23.65 -1.42 21.74
N ALA A 78 -22.81 -0.70 21.01
CA ALA A 78 -21.36 -0.82 20.98
C ALA A 78 -20.70 0.54 20.69
N ILE A 79 -19.37 0.60 20.81
CA ILE A 79 -18.56 1.80 20.57
C ILE A 79 -17.60 1.53 19.41
N PHE A 80 -17.55 2.43 18.42
CA PHE A 80 -16.51 2.42 17.41
C PHE A 80 -15.18 2.90 18.00
N LYS A 81 -14.13 2.09 17.89
CA LYS A 81 -12.74 2.55 18.10
C LYS A 81 -12.25 3.39 16.92
N TYR A 82 -12.68 3.01 15.72
CA TYR A 82 -12.56 3.81 14.51
C TYR A 82 -13.53 3.27 13.47
N ILE A 83 -13.91 4.12 12.52
CA ILE A 83 -14.65 3.75 11.32
C ILE A 83 -14.18 4.67 10.17
N LYS A 84 -14.05 4.15 8.96
CA LYS A 84 -13.62 4.93 7.79
C LYS A 84 -14.45 4.52 6.60
N LEU A 85 -14.89 5.49 5.80
CA LEU A 85 -15.43 5.27 4.47
C LEU A 85 -14.34 5.55 3.45
N ILE A 86 -14.04 4.58 2.61
CA ILE A 86 -12.93 4.61 1.67
C ILE A 86 -13.48 4.35 0.27
N TYR A 87 -13.13 5.23 -0.67
CA TYR A 87 -13.38 5.05 -2.09
C TYR A 87 -12.15 4.45 -2.79
N TYR A 88 -12.37 3.36 -3.51
CA TYR A 88 -11.38 2.72 -4.38
C TYR A 88 -11.78 2.95 -5.85
N PRO A 89 -11.09 3.84 -6.59
CA PRO A 89 -11.38 4.08 -8.00
C PRO A 89 -11.43 2.78 -8.82
N GLY A 90 -12.52 2.59 -9.57
CA GLY A 90 -12.74 1.38 -10.37
C GLY A 90 -13.24 0.14 -9.60
N SER A 91 -13.36 0.20 -8.27
CA SER A 91 -13.91 -0.89 -7.45
C SER A 91 -15.15 -0.49 -6.66
N GLY A 92 -15.20 0.71 -6.07
CA GLY A 92 -16.36 1.17 -5.30
C GLY A 92 -16.03 1.67 -3.90
N LEU A 93 -17.04 1.67 -3.04
CA LEU A 93 -16.97 2.18 -1.67
C LEU A 93 -16.86 1.05 -0.65
N LYS A 94 -16.07 1.27 0.40
CA LYS A 94 -15.89 0.32 1.50
C LYS A 94 -15.86 1.03 2.84
N ILE A 95 -16.61 0.51 3.80
CA ILE A 95 -16.53 0.90 5.21
C ILE A 95 -15.58 -0.06 5.92
N VAL A 96 -14.58 0.47 6.62
CA VAL A 96 -13.64 -0.30 7.43
C VAL A 96 -13.70 0.21 8.85
N GLY A 97 -13.90 -0.67 9.83
CA GLY A 97 -14.05 -0.24 11.21
C GLY A 97 -13.67 -1.28 12.25
N LYS A 98 -13.67 -0.82 13.50
CA LYS A 98 -13.42 -1.63 14.68
C LYS A 98 -14.38 -1.22 15.78
N CYS A 99 -15.14 -2.15 16.32
CA CYS A 99 -16.08 -1.89 17.43
C CYS A 99 -15.77 -2.76 18.66
N ILE A 100 -16.26 -2.31 19.82
CA ILE A 100 -16.21 -3.00 21.12
C ILE A 100 -17.56 -2.89 21.82
N GLU A 101 -17.90 -3.87 22.66
CA GLU A 101 -19.16 -3.87 23.40
C GLU A 101 -19.21 -2.75 24.43
N SER A 102 -20.32 -2.03 24.50
CA SER A 102 -20.49 -0.93 25.46
C SER A 102 -20.44 -1.39 26.93
N SER A 103 -20.85 -2.63 27.21
CA SER A 103 -20.84 -3.26 28.55
C SER A 103 -19.43 -3.56 29.08
N SER A 104 -18.40 -3.56 28.23
CA SER A 104 -17.05 -4.01 28.58
C SER A 104 -16.14 -2.94 29.21
N PHE A 105 -16.68 -1.76 29.55
CA PHE A 105 -15.95 -0.71 30.27
C PHE A 105 -16.06 -0.82 31.80
N THR A 106 -17.01 -1.60 32.34
CA THR A 106 -17.19 -1.75 33.79
C THR A 106 -16.41 -2.91 34.41
N ASP A 107 -15.86 -3.82 33.60
CA ASP A 107 -15.05 -4.95 34.06
C ASP A 107 -13.67 -4.94 33.39
N ARG A 108 -12.62 -5.28 34.15
CA ARG A 108 -11.20 -5.30 33.72
C ARG A 108 -10.87 -6.35 32.64
N ASN A 109 -11.89 -6.95 32.00
CA ASN A 109 -11.78 -7.82 30.85
C ASN A 109 -12.43 -7.11 29.66
N HIS A 110 -11.64 -6.31 28.94
CA HIS A 110 -12.07 -5.70 27.69
C HIS A 110 -12.62 -6.79 26.75
N GLY A 111 -13.87 -6.63 26.28
CA GLY A 111 -14.44 -7.51 25.27
C GLY A 111 -13.55 -7.54 24.04
N ASN A 112 -13.40 -8.71 23.40
CA ASN A 112 -12.56 -8.84 22.22
C ASN A 112 -13.08 -7.90 21.12
N PRO A 113 -12.26 -6.94 20.64
CA PRO A 113 -12.70 -6.01 19.62
C PRO A 113 -13.01 -6.73 18.31
N ILE A 114 -14.07 -6.30 17.64
CA ILE A 114 -14.50 -6.85 16.36
C ILE A 114 -14.02 -5.92 15.26
N LEU A 115 -13.21 -6.46 14.35
CA LEU A 115 -12.84 -5.82 13.09
C LEU A 115 -13.89 -6.15 12.05
N PHE A 116 -14.34 -5.16 11.28
CA PHE A 116 -15.29 -5.37 10.20
C PHE A 116 -14.96 -4.55 8.96
N ASN A 117 -15.39 -5.08 7.83
CA ASN A 117 -15.27 -4.53 6.49
C ASN A 117 -16.63 -4.67 5.82
N ILE A 118 -17.18 -3.59 5.27
CA ILE A 118 -18.44 -3.61 4.52
C ILE A 118 -18.16 -3.06 3.14
N GLU A 119 -18.30 -3.90 2.11
CA GLU A 119 -18.29 -3.47 0.71
C GLU A 119 -19.71 -3.00 0.35
N LEU A 120 -19.83 -1.74 -0.10
CA LEU A 120 -21.11 -1.14 -0.41
C LEU A 120 -21.57 -1.55 -1.80
N VAL A 121 -22.85 -1.89 -1.92
CA VAL A 121 -23.45 -2.39 -3.16
C VAL A 121 -24.71 -1.59 -3.47
N SER A 122 -24.88 -1.23 -4.74
CA SER A 122 -26.11 -0.67 -5.29
C SER A 122 -26.34 -1.30 -6.66
N ASP A 123 -27.61 -1.55 -6.97
CA ASP A 123 -28.11 -1.97 -8.28
C ASP A 123 -28.48 -0.76 -9.17
N LYS A 124 -28.39 0.46 -8.65
CA LYS A 124 -28.78 1.71 -9.33
C LYS A 124 -27.63 2.69 -9.53
N VAL A 125 -26.68 2.71 -8.60
CA VAL A 125 -25.51 3.61 -8.60
C VAL A 125 -24.22 2.80 -8.81
N ASP A 126 -23.41 3.21 -9.80
CA ASP A 126 -22.10 2.60 -10.03
C ASP A 126 -21.03 3.29 -9.17
N PHE A 127 -20.77 2.73 -7.98
CA PHE A 127 -19.76 3.25 -7.07
C PHE A 127 -18.33 3.23 -7.63
N ARG A 128 -18.04 2.52 -8.73
CA ARG A 128 -16.69 2.49 -9.33
C ARG A 128 -16.27 3.83 -9.93
N LYS A 129 -17.25 4.70 -10.21
CA LYS A 129 -17.06 5.98 -10.91
C LYS A 129 -17.58 7.14 -10.08
N MET A 130 -16.89 7.40 -8.98
CA MET A 130 -17.04 8.63 -8.23
C MET A 130 -16.11 9.71 -8.80
N LYS A 131 -16.58 10.95 -8.90
CA LYS A 131 -15.74 12.14 -9.17
C LYS A 131 -15.30 12.76 -7.83
N PRO A 132 -14.14 12.41 -7.26
CA PRO A 132 -13.73 12.88 -5.92
C PRO A 132 -13.44 14.40 -5.86
N ASN A 133 -13.27 15.06 -7.00
CA ASN A 133 -12.96 16.49 -7.10
C ASN A 133 -14.20 17.40 -7.17
N LYS A 134 -15.42 16.87 -7.36
CA LYS A 134 -16.64 17.62 -7.01
C LYS A 134 -16.76 17.51 -5.50
N LYS A 135 -16.51 18.62 -4.80
CA LYS A 135 -16.32 18.66 -3.36
C LYS A 135 -17.49 17.98 -2.65
N ILE A 136 -17.16 17.04 -1.76
CA ILE A 136 -18.08 16.58 -0.70
C ILE A 136 -18.43 17.77 0.22
N ASP A 137 -17.64 18.86 0.22
CA ASP A 137 -17.91 20.10 0.95
C ASP A 137 -19.27 20.75 0.60
N ASP A 138 -19.78 20.57 -0.63
CA ASP A 138 -21.09 21.10 -1.02
C ASP A 138 -22.26 20.31 -0.39
N LEU A 139 -21.96 19.23 0.35
CA LEU A 139 -22.93 18.48 1.16
C LEU A 139 -23.01 18.99 2.61
N TYR A 140 -22.18 19.95 3.03
CA TYR A 140 -22.09 20.41 4.42
C TYR A 140 -22.87 21.69 4.73
N TYR A 141 -23.55 22.28 3.75
CA TYR A 141 -24.36 23.48 3.94
C TYR A 141 -25.71 23.29 3.29
N ASP A 142 -26.72 23.03 4.13
CA ASP A 142 -28.12 23.40 3.93
C ASP A 142 -28.80 23.06 5.25
N ASP A 143 -28.68 23.96 6.23
CA ASP A 143 -29.64 24.15 7.32
C ASP A 143 -29.30 25.49 7.99
N ASP A 144 -30.36 26.27 8.20
CA ASP A 144 -30.44 27.58 8.86
C ASP A 144 -30.17 28.81 7.96
N ASP A 145 -31.25 29.31 7.34
CA ASP A 145 -31.73 30.69 7.54
C ASP A 145 -33.02 30.92 6.70
N ASP A 146 -34.12 30.33 7.17
CA ASP A 146 -35.46 30.91 6.97
C ASP A 146 -35.75 31.69 8.26
N ASP A 147 -35.73 33.03 8.18
CA ASP A 147 -36.64 33.91 8.92
C ASP A 147 -36.41 35.38 8.48
N ASP A 148 -37.35 35.85 7.67
CA ASP A 148 -38.10 37.11 7.78
C ASP A 148 -37.39 38.49 7.83
N ASP A 149 -37.77 39.25 6.80
CA ASP A 149 -38.33 40.60 6.85
C ASP A 149 -37.44 41.84 7.07
N ASP A 150 -37.45 42.62 5.98
CA ASP A 150 -37.82 44.04 5.90
C ASP A 150 -36.86 45.15 6.36
N ASP A 151 -36.66 46.02 5.36
CA ASP A 151 -36.72 47.48 5.42
C ASP A 151 -35.52 48.30 5.94
N ASP A 152 -35.05 49.09 4.98
CA ASP A 152 -34.86 50.53 5.04
C ASP A 152 -33.58 51.15 5.62
N ASP A 153 -33.12 52.08 4.78
CA ASP A 153 -32.58 53.40 5.09
C ASP A 153 -31.13 53.52 5.58
N ASP A 154 -30.35 54.05 4.65
CA ASP A 154 -29.69 55.36 4.73
C ASP A 154 -28.54 55.60 5.71
N ASP A 155 -27.71 56.51 5.21
CA ASP A 155 -26.81 57.41 5.88
C ASP A 155 -25.39 56.92 6.20
N ASP A 156 -24.49 57.33 5.30
CA ASP A 156 -23.63 58.48 5.54
C ASP A 156 -22.78 58.43 6.82
N ASP A 157 -21.48 58.19 6.64
CA ASP A 157 -20.47 59.26 6.65
C ASP A 157 -19.11 58.62 6.99
N ASP A 158 -18.17 58.56 6.05
CA ASP A 158 -17.26 59.67 5.73
C ASP A 158 -16.35 59.99 6.93
N TYR A 159 -15.07 59.61 6.91
CA TYR A 159 -13.94 60.34 6.32
C TYR A 159 -12.80 60.14 7.36
N ASP A 160 -11.51 60.16 7.10
CA ASP A 160 -10.80 60.83 6.03
C ASP A 160 -9.34 60.37 6.04
N ASP A 161 -8.73 60.65 4.90
CA ASP A 161 -7.39 61.15 4.74
C ASP A 161 -6.18 60.22 4.88
N ASP A 162 -5.22 60.30 3.98
CA ASP A 162 -5.16 60.82 2.61
C ASP A 162 -3.72 60.56 2.16
N ASP A 163 -3.46 60.99 0.92
CA ASP A 163 -2.19 61.51 0.46
C ASP A 163 -1.34 60.44 -0.26
N TYR A 164 -1.14 60.45 -1.59
CA TYR A 164 -1.53 61.26 -2.75
C TYR A 164 -0.59 60.72 -3.86
N THR A 165 -1.10 60.17 -4.98
CA THR A 165 -1.32 60.84 -6.29
C THR A 165 -0.04 61.08 -7.11
N GLU A 166 -0.04 61.05 -8.46
CA GLU A 166 -1.09 61.13 -9.47
C GLU A 166 -0.50 60.74 -10.85
N LYS A 167 -1.38 60.19 -11.71
CA LYS A 167 -1.53 60.45 -13.17
C LYS A 167 -0.54 59.82 -14.17
N GLU A 168 -0.94 59.43 -15.38
CA GLU A 168 -2.17 59.66 -16.16
C GLU A 168 -2.27 58.69 -17.35
N ASN A 169 -3.51 58.41 -17.78
CA ASN A 169 -4.03 58.29 -19.15
C ASN A 169 -3.58 57.16 -20.13
N TYR A 170 -4.57 56.28 -20.38
CA TYR A 170 -5.26 55.93 -21.64
C TYR A 170 -4.53 55.45 -22.91
N ASN A 171 -5.23 54.47 -23.53
CA ASN A 171 -5.27 54.04 -24.94
C ASN A 171 -4.06 53.23 -25.44
N ASP A 172 -4.14 52.29 -26.36
CA ASP A 172 -5.21 51.56 -27.07
C ASP A 172 -4.48 50.49 -27.93
N GLU A 173 -5.21 49.47 -28.36
CA GLU A 173 -5.08 48.79 -29.67
C GLU A 173 -3.84 47.98 -30.10
N TYR A 174 -4.13 46.69 -30.35
CA TYR A 174 -3.93 45.92 -31.59
C TYR A 174 -2.54 45.66 -32.22
N ASP A 175 -2.30 44.35 -32.35
CA ASP A 175 -1.82 43.59 -33.51
C ASP A 175 -0.33 43.60 -33.96
N SER A 176 0.02 42.42 -34.51
CA SER A 176 0.63 42.23 -35.84
C SER A 176 2.12 41.82 -35.96
N TYR A 177 2.28 40.56 -36.43
CA TYR A 177 3.12 40.03 -37.53
C TYR A 177 4.68 40.19 -37.46
N GLU A 178 5.56 39.35 -38.03
CA GLU A 178 5.59 38.02 -38.67
C GLU A 178 7.05 37.87 -39.24
N TYR A 179 7.35 36.69 -39.80
CA TYR A 179 8.40 36.32 -40.78
C TYR A 179 9.83 35.98 -40.27
N SER A 180 10.56 34.98 -40.78
CA SER A 180 10.35 33.73 -41.56
C SER A 180 11.75 33.24 -42.01
N SER A 181 11.83 31.95 -42.38
CA SER A 181 12.67 31.30 -43.43
C SER A 181 13.58 30.18 -42.87
N LYS A 182 13.33 28.89 -43.15
CA LYS A 182 13.59 28.10 -44.41
C LYS A 182 15.09 27.82 -44.59
N GLU A 183 15.61 26.69 -45.09
CA GLU A 183 15.15 25.46 -45.78
C GLU A 183 16.37 24.52 -45.88
N SER A 184 16.19 23.20 -46.05
CA SER A 184 16.84 22.41 -47.11
C SER A 184 16.51 20.91 -47.03
N ASP A 185 16.27 20.34 -48.21
CA ASP A 185 15.77 19.01 -48.58
C ASP A 185 16.81 17.86 -48.49
N ASP A 186 16.35 16.60 -48.50
CA ASP A 186 16.60 15.65 -49.61
C ASP A 186 15.99 14.24 -49.37
N GLU A 187 15.64 13.59 -50.48
CA GLU A 187 14.84 12.37 -50.70
C GLU A 187 15.56 11.02 -50.42
N ASP A 188 14.79 9.93 -50.20
CA ASP A 188 14.88 8.68 -51.00
C ASP A 188 13.87 7.57 -50.55
N ASN A 189 12.86 7.33 -51.41
CA ASN A 189 12.43 6.05 -52.04
C ASN A 189 12.80 4.67 -51.42
N ILE A 190 12.07 3.54 -51.53
CA ILE A 190 10.73 3.11 -52.02
C ILE A 190 10.63 1.56 -51.83
N ASN A 191 9.39 1.03 -51.77
CA ASN A 191 8.88 -0.33 -52.08
C ASN A 191 9.03 -1.55 -51.14
N SER A 192 7.87 -2.11 -50.76
CA SER A 192 7.36 -3.32 -51.43
C SER A 192 5.82 -3.41 -51.42
N ASP A 193 5.26 -3.44 -52.63
CA ASP A 193 3.92 -3.83 -53.13
C ASP A 193 3.33 -5.13 -52.53
N ARG A 194 2.07 -5.58 -52.72
CA ARG A 194 0.75 -5.12 -53.22
C ARG A 194 -0.21 -6.33 -53.08
N GLU A 195 -1.48 -6.05 -53.35
CA GLU A 195 -2.57 -6.91 -53.84
C GLU A 195 -3.57 -7.38 -52.78
N ASP A 196 -4.89 -7.33 -53.00
CA ASP A 196 -5.79 -6.51 -53.82
C ASP A 196 -7.19 -7.05 -53.46
N SER A 197 -8.23 -6.21 -53.56
CA SER A 197 -9.57 -6.53 -54.08
C SER A 197 -10.73 -5.88 -53.31
N SER A 198 -11.47 -5.13 -54.13
CA SER A 198 -12.59 -4.20 -53.96
C SER A 198 -13.98 -4.82 -53.74
N SER A 199 -14.92 -3.98 -53.27
CA SER A 199 -16.28 -3.69 -53.81
C SER A 199 -17.20 -3.27 -52.65
N ASP A 200 -18.08 -2.26 -52.67
CA ASP A 200 -18.57 -1.31 -53.67
C ASP A 200 -19.20 -0.12 -52.91
N MET A 201 -19.20 1.05 -53.56
CA MET A 201 -19.91 2.26 -53.15
C MET A 201 -21.41 2.16 -53.49
N VAL A 202 -22.29 2.72 -52.66
CA VAL A 202 -23.40 3.55 -53.16
C VAL A 202 -23.77 4.64 -52.16
N ASP A 203 -23.89 5.84 -52.71
CA ASP A 203 -24.14 7.14 -52.11
C ASP A 203 -25.65 7.48 -52.15
N SER A 204 -26.02 8.59 -51.50
CA SER A 204 -27.23 9.42 -51.73
C SER A 204 -28.40 9.34 -50.73
N SER A 205 -28.37 10.31 -49.81
CA SER A 205 -29.40 11.35 -49.55
C SER A 205 -30.89 11.05 -49.74
N SER A 206 -31.67 11.32 -48.69
CA SER A 206 -32.82 12.23 -48.79
C SER A 206 -33.26 12.68 -47.39
N ASP A 207 -33.11 13.98 -47.12
CA ASP A 207 -33.83 14.72 -46.10
C ASP A 207 -35.35 14.58 -46.28
N ILE A 208 -36.11 14.56 -45.18
CA ILE A 208 -37.41 15.23 -45.02
C ILE A 208 -37.69 15.39 -43.53
N GLU A 209 -38.20 16.58 -43.23
CA GLU A 209 -38.39 17.26 -41.96
C GLU A 209 -39.43 16.67 -41.01
N ASP A 210 -39.46 17.29 -39.83
CA ASP A 210 -40.58 17.49 -38.91
C ASP A 210 -40.96 16.34 -37.97
N SER A 211 -40.62 16.49 -36.69
CA SER A 211 -41.46 17.27 -35.77
C SER A 211 -40.91 17.15 -34.34
N ILE A 212 -40.37 18.26 -33.84
CA ILE A 212 -40.05 18.43 -32.42
C ILE A 212 -41.39 18.69 -31.70
N SER A 213 -41.85 17.72 -30.93
CA SER A 213 -42.71 17.98 -29.77
C SER A 213 -41.84 17.92 -28.53
N ASN A 214 -41.58 19.09 -27.97
CA ASN A 214 -41.03 19.26 -26.63
C ASN A 214 -41.98 18.62 -25.60
N GLU A 215 -41.49 17.66 -24.83
CA GLU A 215 -41.91 17.42 -23.45
C GLU A 215 -40.64 17.19 -22.62
N ASP A 216 -40.32 18.23 -21.85
CA ASP A 216 -39.64 18.23 -20.56
C ASP A 216 -38.28 17.54 -20.44
N ASN A 217 -37.25 18.23 -20.93
CA ASN A 217 -35.89 18.12 -20.38
C ASN A 217 -35.87 18.75 -18.97
N ASP A 218 -36.07 17.94 -17.94
CA ASP A 218 -35.50 18.22 -16.63
C ASP A 218 -33.97 18.09 -16.73
N ASN A 219 -33.32 19.19 -17.08
CA ASN A 219 -31.88 19.35 -16.96
C ASN A 219 -31.50 19.30 -15.48
N ASN A 220 -31.06 18.14 -14.98
CA ASN A 220 -30.42 18.01 -13.66
C ASN A 220 -29.26 16.99 -13.61
N ASP A 221 -28.80 16.47 -14.76
CA ASP A 221 -27.80 15.39 -14.77
C ASP A 221 -26.33 15.86 -14.69
N GLU A 222 -26.03 17.16 -14.68
CA GLU A 222 -24.65 17.66 -14.57
C GLU A 222 -24.08 17.64 -13.13
N ASP A 223 -24.92 17.42 -12.10
CA ASP A 223 -24.54 17.53 -10.67
C ASP A 223 -24.32 16.22 -9.90
N SER A 224 -24.34 15.06 -10.56
CA SER A 224 -24.11 13.81 -9.83
C SER A 224 -22.63 13.48 -9.57
N ILE A 225 -22.30 13.25 -8.29
CA ILE A 225 -21.01 12.73 -7.80
C ILE A 225 -20.73 11.30 -8.33
N PHE A 226 -21.78 10.54 -8.66
CA PHE A 226 -21.72 9.16 -9.14
C PHE A 226 -22.50 8.99 -10.46
N GLU A 227 -22.02 8.11 -11.33
CA GLU A 227 -22.76 7.70 -12.55
C GLU A 227 -23.84 6.66 -12.22
N SER A 228 -25.01 6.77 -12.85
CA SER A 228 -26.03 5.72 -12.88
C SER A 228 -25.56 4.54 -13.75
N PHE A 229 -26.17 3.36 -13.59
CA PHE A 229 -25.91 2.26 -14.51
C PHE A 229 -26.42 2.60 -15.91
N GLU A 230 -25.53 2.62 -16.90
CA GLU A 230 -25.90 2.54 -18.32
C GLU A 230 -26.25 1.08 -18.65
N ASP A 231 -27.36 0.85 -19.36
CA ASP A 231 -27.91 -0.48 -19.73
C ASP A 231 -26.93 -1.43 -20.45
N ILE A 232 -25.75 -0.93 -20.87
CA ILE A 232 -24.78 -1.63 -21.71
C ILE A 232 -23.54 -2.13 -20.91
N LYS A 233 -23.37 -1.74 -19.64
CA LYS A 233 -22.14 -2.06 -18.86
C LYS A 233 -22.21 -3.36 -18.05
N PRO A 234 -21.06 -4.05 -17.83
CA PRO A 234 -21.01 -5.25 -17.01
C PRO A 234 -21.22 -4.95 -15.52
N LYS A 235 -22.11 -5.74 -14.90
CA LYS A 235 -22.41 -5.72 -13.46
C LYS A 235 -21.15 -5.86 -12.61
N THR A 236 -21.13 -5.23 -11.44
CA THR A 236 -20.05 -5.40 -10.46
C THR A 236 -20.10 -6.80 -9.84
N SER A 237 -18.94 -7.31 -9.41
CA SER A 237 -18.90 -8.61 -8.74
C SER A 237 -19.70 -8.61 -7.43
N SER A 238 -19.75 -7.47 -6.73
CA SER A 238 -20.50 -7.30 -5.50
C SER A 238 -22.02 -7.40 -5.72
N LEU A 239 -22.53 -6.81 -6.81
CA LEU A 239 -23.93 -6.95 -7.21
C LEU A 239 -24.27 -8.39 -7.57
N MET A 240 -23.40 -9.05 -8.35
CA MET A 240 -23.57 -10.46 -8.70
C MET A 240 -23.61 -11.37 -7.46
N ILE A 241 -22.85 -11.07 -6.41
CA ILE A 241 -22.87 -11.83 -5.15
C ILE A 241 -24.21 -11.67 -4.44
N LEU A 242 -24.79 -10.47 -4.40
CA LEU A 242 -26.13 -10.27 -3.82
C LEU A 242 -27.19 -11.07 -4.59
N GLU A 243 -27.19 -11.02 -5.92
CA GLU A 243 -28.11 -11.79 -6.76
C GLU A 243 -27.99 -13.30 -6.51
N LEU A 244 -26.76 -13.82 -6.42
CA LEU A 244 -26.50 -15.23 -6.14
C LEU A 244 -26.84 -15.64 -4.70
N CYS A 245 -26.98 -14.68 -3.79
CA CYS A 245 -27.34 -14.92 -2.39
C CYS A 245 -28.82 -14.63 -2.07
N HIS A 246 -29.61 -14.14 -3.03
CA HIS A 246 -31.00 -13.72 -2.84
C HIS A 246 -31.86 -14.78 -2.13
N ASP A 247 -31.81 -16.04 -2.60
CA ASP A 247 -32.65 -17.13 -2.08
C ASP A 247 -32.01 -17.93 -0.93
N ILE A 248 -30.85 -17.48 -0.42
CA ILE A 248 -30.12 -18.20 0.62
C ILE A 248 -30.74 -17.95 1.99
N LYS A 249 -31.11 -19.03 2.67
CA LYS A 249 -31.78 -19.00 3.98
C LYS A 249 -30.82 -19.06 5.16
N ASP A 250 -29.57 -19.45 4.92
CA ASP A 250 -28.55 -19.57 5.95
C ASP A 250 -28.21 -18.17 6.49
N LYS A 251 -28.43 -17.95 7.79
CA LYS A 251 -28.20 -16.67 8.43
C LYS A 251 -27.38 -16.83 9.71
N ILE A 252 -26.62 -15.80 10.03
CA ILE A 252 -25.86 -15.68 11.27
C ILE A 252 -26.04 -14.29 11.86
N MET A 253 -26.05 -14.21 13.19
CA MET A 253 -26.08 -12.94 13.90
C MET A 253 -24.71 -12.29 13.89
N PHE A 254 -24.66 -10.97 13.64
CA PHE A 254 -23.47 -10.20 13.94
C PHE A 254 -23.27 -10.14 15.47
N PRO A 255 -22.04 -10.35 16.00
CA PRO A 255 -21.84 -10.39 17.45
C PRO A 255 -22.10 -9.00 18.05
N MET A 256 -22.53 -8.94 19.30
CA MET A 256 -22.96 -7.70 19.98
C MET A 256 -24.27 -7.09 19.43
N ILE A 257 -24.82 -7.64 18.34
CA ILE A 257 -26.09 -7.17 17.78
C ILE A 257 -27.04 -8.35 17.52
N PRO A 258 -27.79 -8.80 18.54
CA PRO A 258 -28.73 -9.92 18.42
C PRO A 258 -29.91 -9.70 17.46
N SER A 259 -30.06 -8.50 16.89
CA SER A 259 -31.07 -8.18 15.87
C SER A 259 -30.53 -8.07 14.44
N PHE A 260 -29.20 -8.04 14.24
CA PHE A 260 -28.59 -7.83 12.92
C PHE A 260 -28.18 -9.15 12.26
N LEU A 261 -29.06 -9.65 11.39
CA LEU A 261 -28.88 -10.89 10.65
C LEU A 261 -28.07 -10.65 9.37
N CYS A 262 -27.11 -11.52 9.10
CA CYS A 262 -26.38 -11.59 7.84
C CYS A 262 -26.63 -12.94 7.16
N ILE A 263 -26.90 -12.94 5.85
CA ILE A 263 -26.93 -14.14 5.02
C ILE A 263 -25.52 -14.71 4.91
N VAL A 264 -25.32 -16.00 5.08
CA VAL A 264 -24.00 -16.63 4.94
C VAL A 264 -23.79 -17.04 3.49
N ALA A 265 -22.81 -16.44 2.81
CA ALA A 265 -22.53 -16.77 1.41
C ALA A 265 -22.22 -18.29 1.23
N PRO A 266 -22.77 -18.96 0.20
CA PRO A 266 -22.49 -20.35 -0.09
C PRO A 266 -21.00 -20.63 -0.37
N LEU A 267 -20.55 -21.86 -0.06
CA LEU A 267 -19.16 -22.30 -0.27
C LEU A 267 -18.64 -22.06 -1.70
N LYS A 268 -19.46 -22.21 -2.74
CA LYS A 268 -19.07 -21.96 -4.13
C LYS A 268 -18.68 -20.49 -4.38
N ILE A 269 -19.39 -19.55 -3.76
CA ILE A 269 -19.08 -18.11 -3.85
C ILE A 269 -17.81 -17.82 -3.06
N LEU A 270 -17.67 -18.38 -1.86
CA LEU A 270 -16.47 -18.20 -1.02
C LEU A 270 -15.20 -18.73 -1.70
N GLU A 271 -15.29 -19.87 -2.40
CA GLU A 271 -14.19 -20.44 -3.18
C GLU A 271 -13.81 -19.55 -4.37
N ALA A 272 -14.80 -19.01 -5.10
CA ALA A 272 -14.57 -18.08 -6.20
C ALA A 272 -13.90 -16.78 -5.71
N LEU A 273 -14.42 -16.18 -4.64
CA LEU A 273 -13.79 -15.03 -3.99
C LEU A 273 -12.37 -15.33 -3.54
N LYS A 274 -12.11 -16.50 -2.93
CA LYS A 274 -10.75 -16.85 -2.52
C LYS A 274 -9.82 -17.05 -3.73
N SER A 275 -10.33 -17.64 -4.81
CA SER A 275 -9.61 -17.81 -6.08
C SER A 275 -9.24 -16.48 -6.73
N SER A 276 -10.09 -15.45 -6.68
CA SER A 276 -9.77 -14.15 -7.29
C SER A 276 -8.59 -13.44 -6.61
N HIS A 277 -8.27 -13.81 -5.36
CA HIS A 277 -7.19 -13.22 -4.57
C HIS A 277 -5.92 -14.08 -4.51
N ILE A 278 -5.88 -15.26 -5.14
CA ILE A 278 -4.81 -16.23 -4.90
C ILE A 278 -3.48 -15.90 -5.59
N ASN A 279 -3.53 -15.22 -6.74
CA ASN A 279 -2.36 -14.87 -7.54
C ASN A 279 -1.50 -13.76 -6.91
N TYR A 280 -1.86 -13.33 -5.69
CA TYR A 280 -1.19 -12.25 -4.99
C TYR A 280 -0.29 -12.78 -3.87
N PRO A 281 0.95 -12.28 -3.77
CA PRO A 281 1.92 -12.83 -2.82
C PRO A 281 1.60 -12.56 -1.33
N SER A 282 0.90 -11.47 -1.04
CA SER A 282 0.55 -11.06 0.31
C SER A 282 -0.29 -12.13 1.01
N ASN A 283 0.20 -12.66 2.13
CA ASN A 283 -0.44 -13.77 2.87
C ASN A 283 -0.71 -15.01 2.00
N PHE A 284 0.08 -15.25 0.95
CA PHE A 284 -0.13 -16.37 0.01
C PHE A 284 -0.34 -17.71 0.72
N GLN A 285 0.52 -18.08 1.67
CA GLN A 285 0.43 -19.37 2.38
C GLN A 285 -0.92 -19.57 3.08
N LYS A 286 -1.44 -18.51 3.71
CA LYS A 286 -2.76 -18.50 4.34
C LYS A 286 -3.85 -18.66 3.28
N ASN A 287 -3.77 -17.90 2.20
CA ASN A 287 -4.78 -17.90 1.15
C ASN A 287 -4.86 -19.22 0.37
N ILE A 288 -3.72 -19.83 0.05
CA ILE A 288 -3.66 -21.11 -0.67
C ILE A 288 -4.19 -22.26 0.21
N THR A 289 -3.88 -22.23 1.50
CA THR A 289 -4.42 -23.19 2.46
C THR A 289 -5.94 -23.06 2.58
N ASP A 290 -6.44 -21.83 2.79
CA ASP A 290 -7.87 -21.54 2.86
C ASP A 290 -8.62 -21.99 1.58
N LEU A 291 -8.03 -21.73 0.41
CA LEU A 291 -8.59 -22.12 -0.89
C LEU A 291 -8.76 -23.63 -1.00
N HIS A 292 -7.73 -24.40 -0.66
CA HIS A 292 -7.78 -25.86 -0.75
C HIS A 292 -8.71 -26.48 0.29
N ILE A 293 -8.88 -25.87 1.46
CA ILE A 293 -9.91 -26.27 2.43
C ILE A 293 -11.32 -26.08 1.85
N LEU A 294 -11.59 -24.93 1.21
CA LEU A 294 -12.88 -24.65 0.55
C LEU A 294 -13.15 -25.65 -0.58
N ARG A 295 -12.15 -25.89 -1.43
CA ARG A 295 -12.24 -26.87 -2.52
C ARG A 295 -12.47 -28.28 -2.01
N ALA A 296 -11.82 -28.64 -0.89
CA ALA A 296 -11.99 -29.95 -0.29
C ALA A 296 -13.42 -30.16 0.21
N SER A 297 -14.00 -29.16 0.89
CA SER A 297 -15.37 -29.18 1.39
C SER A 297 -16.42 -29.20 0.27
N LEU A 298 -16.15 -28.58 -0.88
CA LEU A 298 -16.98 -28.67 -2.08
C LEU A 298 -16.88 -30.03 -2.80
N GLY A 299 -16.00 -30.93 -2.33
CA GLY A 299 -15.80 -32.23 -2.94
C GLY A 299 -14.85 -32.24 -4.13
N TYR A 300 -14.24 -31.10 -4.48
CA TYR A 300 -13.24 -31.03 -5.57
C TYR A 300 -11.94 -31.79 -5.22
N SER A 301 -11.73 -32.13 -3.95
CA SER A 301 -10.62 -32.97 -3.48
C SER A 301 -10.95 -34.45 -3.31
N LYS A 302 -12.21 -34.89 -3.53
CA LYS A 302 -12.61 -36.30 -3.36
C LYS A 302 -12.12 -37.15 -4.52
N ILE A 303 -10.80 -37.26 -4.68
CA ILE A 303 -10.22 -38.05 -5.75
C ILE A 303 -8.92 -38.72 -5.28
N LEU A 304 -8.80 -40.02 -5.59
CA LEU A 304 -7.61 -40.86 -5.41
C LEU A 304 -6.31 -40.09 -5.69
N ILE A 305 -5.23 -40.41 -4.97
CA ILE A 305 -3.88 -39.82 -5.11
C ILE A 305 -3.46 -39.68 -6.60
N THR A 306 -3.95 -40.58 -7.44
CA THR A 306 -3.66 -40.74 -8.87
C THR A 306 -4.41 -39.81 -9.84
N GLN A 307 -5.43 -39.05 -9.43
CA GLN A 307 -6.14 -38.18 -10.38
C GLN A 307 -5.71 -36.70 -10.27
N PRO A 308 -5.83 -35.93 -11.37
CA PRO A 308 -5.53 -34.50 -11.37
C PRO A 308 -6.41 -33.71 -10.41
N LEU A 309 -5.78 -32.84 -9.61
CA LEU A 309 -6.53 -31.72 -9.03
C LEU A 309 -6.69 -30.69 -10.16
N CYS A 310 -7.92 -30.60 -10.67
CA CYS A 310 -8.30 -29.61 -11.69
C CYS A 310 -8.96 -28.40 -11.02
N SER A 311 -8.97 -27.27 -11.74
CA SER A 311 -9.86 -26.17 -11.44
C SER A 311 -11.27 -26.69 -11.14
N PRO A 312 -11.92 -26.18 -10.08
CA PRO A 312 -13.34 -26.41 -9.83
C PRO A 312 -14.17 -26.23 -11.09
N GLN A 313 -15.05 -27.18 -11.38
CA GLN A 313 -16.09 -26.97 -12.38
C GLN A 313 -17.13 -26.03 -11.76
N ARG A 314 -17.12 -24.77 -12.20
CA ARG A 314 -18.04 -23.74 -11.72
C ARG A 314 -19.22 -23.59 -12.67
N ASP A 315 -20.35 -23.23 -12.09
CA ASP A 315 -21.52 -22.82 -12.86
C ASP A 315 -21.21 -21.48 -13.56
N GLU A 316 -21.78 -21.25 -14.75
CA GLU A 316 -21.49 -20.07 -15.58
C GLU A 316 -21.60 -18.73 -14.81
N PRO A 317 -22.61 -18.49 -13.95
CA PRO A 317 -22.69 -17.26 -13.16
C PRO A 317 -21.53 -17.08 -12.18
N ILE A 318 -21.03 -18.16 -11.59
CA ILE A 318 -19.91 -18.13 -10.64
C ILE A 318 -18.59 -17.89 -11.38
N GLU A 319 -18.45 -18.45 -12.58
CA GLU A 319 -17.27 -18.23 -13.41
C GLU A 319 -17.22 -16.78 -13.93
N LEU A 320 -18.38 -16.21 -14.30
CA LEU A 320 -18.49 -14.79 -14.63
C LEU A 320 -18.13 -13.92 -13.42
N LEU A 321 -18.66 -14.24 -12.23
CA LEU A 321 -18.33 -13.55 -10.98
C LEU A 321 -16.82 -13.55 -10.71
N LEU A 322 -16.17 -14.72 -10.83
CA LEU A 322 -14.73 -14.86 -10.62
C LEU A 322 -13.93 -13.95 -11.57
N LYS A 323 -14.26 -13.97 -12.87
CA LYS A 323 -13.58 -13.14 -13.87
C LYS A 323 -13.74 -11.65 -13.57
N THR A 324 -14.96 -11.21 -13.25
CA THR A 324 -15.22 -9.82 -12.86
C THR A 324 -14.43 -9.45 -11.61
N ARG A 325 -14.43 -10.30 -10.57
CA ARG A 325 -13.70 -10.03 -9.32
C ARG A 325 -12.18 -9.99 -9.51
N ILE A 326 -11.62 -10.81 -10.39
CA ILE A 326 -10.18 -10.77 -10.73
C ILE A 326 -9.85 -9.39 -11.32
N MET A 327 -10.63 -8.90 -12.29
CA MET A 327 -10.40 -7.59 -12.90
C MET A 327 -10.48 -6.46 -11.86
N GLU A 328 -11.51 -6.46 -11.01
CA GLU A 328 -11.66 -5.47 -9.93
C GLU A 328 -10.48 -5.52 -8.96
N THR A 329 -10.03 -6.71 -8.57
CA THR A 329 -8.90 -6.87 -7.65
C THR A 329 -7.59 -6.36 -8.27
N GLU A 330 -7.35 -6.58 -9.56
CA GLU A 330 -6.19 -6.04 -10.27
C GLU A 330 -6.19 -4.51 -10.28
N ILE A 331 -7.36 -3.88 -10.44
CA ILE A 331 -7.51 -2.42 -10.41
C ILE A 331 -7.17 -1.88 -9.01
N ILE A 332 -7.76 -2.45 -7.95
CA ILE A 332 -7.51 -2.05 -6.55
C ILE A 332 -6.02 -2.13 -6.20
N GLN A 333 -5.32 -3.14 -6.70
CA GLN A 333 -3.91 -3.29 -6.37
C GLN A 333 -3.02 -2.33 -7.14
N ARG A 334 -3.29 -2.08 -8.43
CA ARG A 334 -2.61 -1.00 -9.18
C ARG A 334 -2.87 0.37 -8.55
N ALA A 335 -4.03 0.54 -7.92
CA ALA A 335 -4.43 1.73 -7.19
C ALA A 335 -3.69 1.92 -5.84
N GLN A 336 -3.36 0.82 -5.16
CA GLN A 336 -2.69 0.84 -3.85
C GLN A 336 -1.16 0.92 -3.94
N VAL A 337 -0.56 0.58 -5.09
CA VAL A 337 0.88 0.72 -5.34
C VAL A 337 1.15 2.13 -5.86
N ASP A 338 1.83 2.98 -5.07
CA ASP A 338 2.29 4.30 -5.53
C ASP A 338 3.18 4.10 -6.78
N LEU A 339 2.74 4.59 -7.94
CA LEU A 339 3.45 4.45 -9.23
C LEU A 339 4.77 5.24 -9.32
N ASN A 340 5.26 5.80 -8.21
CA ASN A 340 6.62 6.35 -8.10
C ASN A 340 7.59 5.45 -7.31
N MET A 341 7.20 4.22 -6.97
CA MET A 341 8.11 3.17 -6.48
C MET A 341 7.83 1.83 -7.16
N ILE A 342 8.52 1.64 -8.29
CA ILE A 342 9.28 0.47 -8.75
C ILE A 342 8.51 -0.85 -8.99
N ASN A 343 8.88 -1.51 -10.10
CA ASN A 343 8.51 -2.86 -10.53
C ASN A 343 8.14 -3.82 -9.38
N ASN A 344 7.10 -4.64 -9.59
CA ASN A 344 6.66 -5.74 -8.69
C ASN A 344 7.77 -6.71 -8.23
N GLU A 345 8.97 -6.62 -8.82
CA GLU A 345 10.17 -7.30 -8.37
C GLU A 345 10.66 -6.79 -7.00
N GLU A 346 10.45 -5.50 -6.67
CA GLU A 346 10.97 -4.88 -5.45
C GLU A 346 10.26 -5.28 -4.15
N PHE A 347 8.99 -5.70 -4.20
CA PHE A 347 8.28 -6.11 -2.97
C PHE A 347 8.92 -7.36 -2.31
N PHE A 348 9.65 -8.16 -3.08
CA PHE A 348 10.47 -9.26 -2.57
C PHE A 348 11.98 -8.96 -2.57
N ASP A 349 12.41 -7.86 -3.21
CA ASP A 349 13.82 -7.49 -3.35
C ASP A 349 14.29 -6.34 -2.43
N HIS A 350 13.43 -5.79 -1.56
CA HIS A 350 13.89 -4.82 -0.55
C HIS A 350 14.95 -5.39 0.43
N ASN A 351 15.08 -6.73 0.53
CA ASN A 351 16.21 -7.40 1.19
C ASN A 351 17.24 -8.01 0.22
N ASN A 352 16.99 -7.96 -1.09
CA ASN A 352 17.88 -8.46 -2.12
C ASN A 352 18.35 -7.33 -3.05
N LYS A 353 19.32 -6.55 -2.59
CA LYS A 353 20.40 -6.03 -3.46
C LYS A 353 21.29 -7.17 -4.02
N PHE A 354 20.77 -8.38 -4.12
CA PHE A 354 21.39 -9.53 -4.76
C PHE A 354 20.76 -9.66 -6.14
N SER A 355 21.27 -8.86 -7.09
CA SER A 355 21.21 -9.23 -8.50
C SER A 355 21.50 -10.73 -8.58
N VAL A 356 20.61 -11.51 -9.22
CA VAL A 356 20.76 -12.96 -9.43
C VAL A 356 22.24 -13.24 -9.65
N GLN A 357 22.90 -13.82 -8.66
CA GLN A 357 24.33 -14.08 -8.75
C GLN A 357 24.43 -15.18 -9.80
N GLY A 358 24.70 -14.80 -11.05
CA GLY A 358 24.79 -15.68 -12.21
C GLY A 358 26.00 -16.60 -12.11
N ARG A 359 26.06 -17.44 -11.06
CA ARG A 359 27.07 -18.47 -10.90
C ARG A 359 26.85 -19.62 -11.88
N ILE A 360 25.58 -19.94 -12.12
CA ILE A 360 25.15 -21.00 -13.03
C ILE A 360 23.95 -20.46 -13.82
N PRO A 361 23.94 -20.58 -15.15
CA PRO A 361 22.76 -20.32 -15.97
C PRO A 361 21.54 -21.08 -15.44
N HIS A 362 20.37 -20.44 -15.40
CA HIS A 362 19.14 -21.06 -14.90
C HIS A 362 18.86 -22.43 -15.54
N ASP A 363 19.01 -22.54 -16.86
CA ASP A 363 18.85 -23.78 -17.64
C ASP A 363 19.81 -24.90 -17.18
N ASP A 364 21.04 -24.58 -16.76
CA ASP A 364 22.01 -25.57 -16.28
C ASP A 364 21.65 -26.10 -14.88
N ILE A 365 20.91 -25.33 -14.07
CA ILE A 365 20.47 -25.78 -12.73
C ILE A 365 19.39 -26.86 -12.87
N HIS A 366 18.55 -26.78 -13.89
CA HIS A 366 17.52 -27.80 -14.16
C HIS A 366 18.13 -29.19 -14.36
N GLU A 367 19.33 -29.30 -14.93
CA GLU A 367 20.06 -30.58 -15.08
C GLU A 367 20.38 -31.25 -13.73
N LEU A 368 20.48 -30.47 -12.66
CA LEU A 368 20.77 -30.96 -11.30
C LEU A 368 19.50 -31.44 -10.59
N VAL A 369 18.34 -30.91 -10.99
CA VAL A 369 17.05 -31.18 -10.34
C VAL A 369 16.06 -31.95 -11.23
N LYS A 370 16.46 -32.40 -12.41
CA LYS A 370 15.65 -33.20 -13.35
C LYS A 370 15.19 -34.54 -12.79
N TYR A 371 14.02 -35.00 -13.24
CA TYR A 371 13.44 -36.29 -12.84
C TYR A 371 13.75 -37.45 -13.79
N GLY A 372 14.25 -37.17 -15.00
CA GLY A 372 14.61 -38.16 -16.01
C GLY A 372 15.99 -37.92 -16.59
N GLU A 373 16.22 -38.44 -17.81
CA GLU A 373 17.49 -38.27 -18.53
C GLU A 373 17.79 -36.81 -18.87
N HIS A 374 16.75 -36.01 -19.13
CA HIS A 374 16.82 -34.59 -19.45
C HIS A 374 15.77 -33.80 -18.65
N PRO A 375 15.97 -32.49 -18.44
CA PRO A 375 14.97 -31.60 -17.84
C PRO A 375 13.63 -31.68 -18.57
N ILE A 376 12.53 -31.72 -17.83
CA ILE A 376 11.20 -31.92 -18.42
C ILE A 376 10.84 -30.73 -19.31
N TYR A 377 11.21 -29.51 -18.90
CA TYR A 377 10.87 -28.30 -19.63
C TYR A 377 11.40 -28.30 -21.07
N GLU A 378 12.53 -28.95 -21.35
CA GLU A 378 13.12 -29.00 -22.69
C GLU A 378 12.20 -29.69 -23.70
N SER A 379 11.51 -30.75 -23.26
CA SER A 379 10.53 -31.49 -24.06
C SER A 379 9.25 -30.69 -24.35
N LEU A 380 9.07 -29.57 -23.65
CA LEU A 380 7.90 -28.70 -23.72
C LEU A 380 8.15 -27.40 -24.49
N LYS A 381 9.38 -27.17 -25.00
CA LYS A 381 9.74 -26.01 -25.83
C LYS A 381 9.62 -26.37 -27.32
N ILE A 382 8.92 -25.55 -28.11
CA ILE A 382 9.01 -25.61 -29.59
C ILE A 382 10.33 -24.99 -30.08
N ASP A 383 10.66 -23.83 -29.51
CA ASP A 383 11.91 -23.11 -29.77
C ASP A 383 12.81 -23.22 -28.54
N LYS A 384 13.90 -23.99 -28.66
CA LYS A 384 14.85 -24.22 -27.56
C LYS A 384 15.56 -22.94 -27.10
N SER A 385 15.56 -21.88 -27.91
CA SER A 385 16.16 -20.59 -27.56
C SER A 385 15.27 -19.72 -26.67
N LYS A 386 13.99 -20.07 -26.52
CA LYS A 386 13.02 -19.33 -25.69
C LYS A 386 12.77 -20.06 -24.38
N ALA A 387 12.47 -19.31 -23.32
CA ALA A 387 12.03 -19.86 -22.04
C ALA A 387 10.57 -20.36 -22.06
N LEU A 388 9.82 -20.07 -23.13
CA LEU A 388 8.39 -20.35 -23.21
C LEU A 388 8.10 -21.85 -23.41
N ILE A 389 7.36 -22.44 -22.47
CA ILE A 389 6.80 -23.79 -22.58
C ILE A 389 5.42 -23.76 -23.26
N GLU A 390 5.14 -24.76 -24.08
CA GLU A 390 3.94 -24.84 -24.89
C GLU A 390 2.81 -25.61 -24.20
N LYS A 391 1.66 -24.93 -24.02
CA LYS A 391 0.48 -25.51 -23.36
C LYS A 391 0.04 -26.82 -23.98
N SER A 392 0.05 -26.89 -25.31
CA SER A 392 -0.40 -28.08 -26.04
C SER A 392 0.52 -29.29 -25.85
N LEU A 393 1.83 -29.06 -25.60
CA LEU A 393 2.79 -30.12 -25.26
C LEU A 393 2.63 -30.51 -23.80
N PHE A 394 2.49 -29.53 -22.90
CA PHE A 394 2.23 -29.77 -21.49
C PHE A 394 0.95 -30.58 -21.29
N GLU A 395 -0.12 -30.29 -22.01
CA GLU A 395 -1.39 -31.02 -21.89
C GLU A 395 -1.29 -32.50 -22.28
N LYS A 396 -0.36 -32.85 -23.20
CA LYS A 396 -0.16 -34.23 -23.71
C LYS A 396 0.64 -35.13 -22.77
N ILE A 397 1.46 -34.58 -21.89
CA ILE A 397 2.24 -35.38 -20.92
C ILE A 397 1.35 -35.88 -19.76
N ASP A 398 1.77 -36.97 -19.12
CA ASP A 398 1.04 -37.54 -17.99
C ASP A 398 1.07 -36.61 -16.76
N TYR A 399 0.13 -36.85 -15.84
CA TYR A 399 -0.08 -35.98 -14.70
C TYR A 399 1.11 -35.93 -13.72
N GLN A 400 1.83 -37.04 -13.52
CA GLN A 400 2.99 -37.03 -12.64
C GLN A 400 4.14 -36.22 -13.27
N THR A 401 4.33 -36.35 -14.58
CA THR A 401 5.32 -35.54 -15.31
C THR A 401 4.97 -34.05 -15.26
N LYS A 402 3.68 -33.68 -15.31
CA LYS A 402 3.24 -32.28 -15.10
C LYS A 402 3.61 -31.75 -13.72
N LEU A 403 3.37 -32.53 -12.66
CA LEU A 403 3.77 -32.16 -11.29
C LEU A 403 5.29 -32.00 -11.18
N ASN A 404 6.02 -32.97 -11.72
CA ASN A 404 7.49 -32.96 -11.70
C ASN A 404 8.05 -31.75 -12.45
N CYS A 405 7.45 -31.34 -13.56
CA CYS A 405 7.83 -30.11 -14.28
C CYS A 405 7.74 -28.86 -13.40
N VAL A 406 6.66 -28.71 -12.62
CA VAL A 406 6.50 -27.57 -11.71
C VAL A 406 7.49 -27.66 -10.54
N LYS A 407 7.72 -28.86 -10.01
CA LYS A 407 8.72 -29.07 -8.95
C LYS A 407 10.13 -28.75 -9.45
N GLU A 408 10.48 -29.15 -10.66
CA GLU A 408 11.77 -28.87 -11.32
C GLU A 408 12.03 -27.35 -11.34
N GLU A 409 11.07 -26.57 -11.85
CA GLU A 409 11.12 -25.11 -11.86
C GLU A 409 11.24 -24.52 -10.43
N ALA A 410 10.42 -24.99 -9.49
CA ALA A 410 10.46 -24.51 -8.11
C ALA A 410 11.81 -24.79 -7.42
N MET A 411 12.39 -25.98 -7.64
CA MET A 411 13.70 -26.35 -7.12
C MET A 411 14.82 -25.53 -7.76
N THR A 412 14.77 -25.31 -9.07
CA THR A 412 15.72 -24.47 -9.80
C THR A 412 15.74 -23.05 -9.23
N ILE A 413 14.59 -22.41 -9.08
CA ILE A 413 14.48 -21.07 -8.48
C ILE A 413 14.96 -21.08 -7.04
N ALA A 414 14.64 -22.12 -6.27
CA ALA A 414 15.06 -22.23 -4.88
C ALA A 414 16.58 -22.27 -4.73
N LEU A 415 17.25 -23.04 -5.58
CA LEU A 415 18.71 -23.10 -5.67
C LEU A 415 19.30 -21.76 -6.13
N GLU A 416 18.82 -21.24 -7.25
CA GLU A 416 19.32 -20.02 -7.90
C GLU A 416 19.21 -18.78 -7.01
N ARG A 417 18.07 -18.58 -6.35
CA ARG A 417 17.76 -17.34 -5.63
C ARG A 417 18.04 -17.38 -4.14
N TYR A 418 17.98 -18.56 -3.52
CA TYR A 418 18.03 -18.64 -2.05
C TYR A 418 19.21 -19.46 -1.51
N LEU A 419 19.45 -20.66 -2.05
CA LEU A 419 20.43 -21.58 -1.47
C LEU A 419 21.86 -21.34 -1.97
N ILE A 420 22.09 -21.30 -3.28
CA ILE A 420 23.43 -21.06 -3.86
C ILE A 420 23.97 -19.67 -3.45
N PRO A 421 23.15 -18.59 -3.48
CA PRO A 421 23.58 -17.29 -2.97
C PRO A 421 23.74 -17.21 -1.44
N MET A 422 23.38 -18.27 -0.70
CA MET A 422 23.35 -18.33 0.76
C MET A 422 22.42 -17.29 1.43
N VAL A 423 21.36 -16.86 0.74
CA VAL A 423 20.30 -16.00 1.32
C VAL A 423 19.48 -16.77 2.36
N SER A 424 19.32 -18.09 2.17
CA SER A 424 18.69 -19.01 3.13
C SER A 424 19.52 -20.27 3.29
N LYS A 425 19.52 -20.84 4.50
CA LYS A 425 20.11 -22.15 4.80
C LYS A 425 19.05 -23.26 4.96
N ASN A 426 17.78 -22.93 4.73
CA ASN A 426 16.67 -23.85 4.90
C ASN A 426 16.02 -24.13 3.53
N GLN A 427 16.18 -25.35 3.03
CA GLN A 427 15.65 -25.76 1.73
C GLN A 427 14.11 -25.74 1.66
N GLU A 428 13.42 -26.11 2.75
CA GLU A 428 11.95 -26.11 2.81
C GLU A 428 11.42 -24.68 2.63
N THR A 429 11.99 -23.72 3.37
CA THR A 429 11.63 -22.31 3.24
C THR A 429 11.93 -21.79 1.83
N SER A 430 13.12 -22.09 1.30
CA SER A 430 13.53 -21.67 -0.04
C SER A 430 12.62 -22.22 -1.14
N TYR A 431 12.28 -23.51 -1.06
CA TYR A 431 11.38 -24.18 -1.99
C TYR A 431 9.96 -23.61 -1.90
N ASN A 432 9.43 -23.41 -0.70
CA ASN A 432 8.09 -22.83 -0.52
C ASN A 432 8.00 -21.39 -1.04
N LEU A 433 9.05 -20.58 -0.87
CA LEU A 433 9.14 -19.24 -1.45
C LEU A 433 9.17 -19.28 -2.98
N ALA A 434 9.95 -20.19 -3.56
CA ALA A 434 10.00 -20.39 -5.02
C ALA A 434 8.64 -20.84 -5.58
N LEU A 435 7.99 -21.83 -4.95
CA LEU A 435 6.68 -22.31 -5.36
C LEU A 435 5.60 -21.21 -5.24
N ALA A 436 5.65 -20.40 -4.18
CA ALA A 436 4.77 -19.24 -4.03
C ALA A 436 4.97 -18.22 -5.16
N ARG A 437 6.21 -17.97 -5.60
CA ARG A 437 6.50 -17.10 -6.75
C ARG A 437 5.92 -17.65 -8.04
N ILE A 438 6.01 -18.96 -8.28
CA ILE A 438 5.37 -19.60 -9.46
C ILE A 438 3.86 -19.36 -9.46
N CYS A 439 3.22 -19.50 -8.29
CA CYS A 439 1.78 -19.33 -8.12
C CYS A 439 1.31 -17.86 -8.13
N THR A 440 2.21 -16.88 -8.22
CA THR A 440 1.85 -15.46 -8.09
C THR A 440 2.50 -14.57 -9.14
N THR A 441 3.80 -14.32 -9.04
CA THR A 441 4.50 -13.28 -9.81
C THR A 441 5.25 -13.79 -11.03
N LEU A 442 5.73 -15.04 -10.99
CA LEU A 442 6.68 -15.53 -11.99
C LEU A 442 6.00 -16.03 -13.26
N SER A 443 4.82 -16.64 -13.13
CA SER A 443 4.07 -17.18 -14.26
C SER A 443 2.64 -16.62 -14.26
N LYS A 444 2.12 -16.30 -15.45
CA LYS A 444 0.71 -15.92 -15.65
C LYS A 444 0.01 -16.97 -16.50
N GLY A 445 -1.29 -17.10 -16.32
CA GLY A 445 -2.12 -17.99 -17.12
C GLY A 445 -2.09 -19.44 -16.63
N TRP A 446 -2.10 -20.38 -17.57
CA TRP A 446 -2.44 -21.79 -17.30
C TRP A 446 -1.43 -22.54 -16.42
N PHE A 447 -0.13 -22.21 -16.49
CA PHE A 447 0.90 -22.89 -15.70
C PHE A 447 0.80 -22.50 -14.21
N CYS A 448 0.57 -21.21 -13.95
CA CYS A 448 0.27 -20.69 -12.61
C CYS A 448 -0.98 -21.35 -12.03
N GLN A 449 -2.07 -21.40 -12.81
CA GLN A 449 -3.31 -22.04 -12.39
C GLN A 449 -3.10 -23.53 -12.07
N PHE A 450 -2.34 -24.24 -12.90
CA PHE A 450 -1.99 -25.63 -12.63
C PHE A 450 -1.22 -25.79 -11.32
N ALA A 451 -0.24 -24.92 -11.04
CA ALA A 451 0.50 -24.92 -9.78
C ALA A 451 -0.39 -24.65 -8.57
N ILE A 452 -1.31 -23.68 -8.67
CA ILE A 452 -2.30 -23.37 -7.61
C ILE A 452 -3.21 -24.57 -7.35
N ASP A 453 -3.76 -25.17 -8.40
CA ASP A 453 -4.67 -26.31 -8.28
C ASP A 453 -3.99 -27.54 -7.68
N ASN A 454 -2.70 -27.71 -7.94
CA ASN A 454 -1.93 -28.87 -7.50
C ASN A 454 -1.04 -28.57 -6.30
N TYR A 455 -1.17 -27.40 -5.69
CA TYR A 455 -0.32 -26.95 -4.59
C TYR A 455 -0.16 -27.98 -3.46
N PRO A 456 -1.21 -28.68 -2.96
CA PRO A 456 -1.06 -29.68 -1.91
C PRO A 456 -0.17 -30.87 -2.28
N LYS A 457 -0.03 -31.17 -3.59
CA LYS A 457 0.86 -32.23 -4.09
C LYS A 457 2.27 -31.70 -4.42
N LEU A 458 2.38 -30.40 -4.65
CA LEU A 458 3.64 -29.72 -4.98
C LEU A 458 4.40 -29.24 -3.74
N SER A 459 3.73 -28.97 -2.62
CA SER A 459 4.35 -28.41 -1.41
C SER A 459 5.35 -29.35 -0.72
N ASN A 460 5.35 -30.64 -1.06
CA ASN A 460 6.33 -31.59 -0.55
C ASN A 460 7.59 -31.61 -1.42
N LEU A 461 8.72 -31.19 -0.83
CA LEU A 461 10.05 -31.30 -1.41
C LEU A 461 10.56 -32.75 -1.30
N ASP A 462 10.98 -33.33 -2.41
CA ASP A 462 11.44 -34.73 -2.50
C ASP A 462 12.91 -34.88 -2.89
N LYS A 463 13.65 -33.77 -3.00
CA LYS A 463 15.09 -33.75 -3.28
C LYS A 463 15.87 -32.97 -2.22
N ASP A 464 17.10 -33.40 -2.01
CA ASP A 464 18.05 -32.71 -1.14
C ASP A 464 18.74 -31.57 -1.91
N LEU A 465 18.16 -30.38 -1.80
CA LEU A 465 18.69 -29.18 -2.44
C LEU A 465 19.92 -28.63 -1.72
N LEU A 466 20.10 -28.91 -0.42
CA LEU A 466 21.26 -28.44 0.32
C LEU A 466 22.53 -29.11 -0.18
N SER A 467 22.50 -30.44 -0.38
CA SER A 467 23.64 -31.16 -0.95
C SER A 467 24.01 -30.62 -2.33
N ILE A 468 23.02 -30.41 -3.21
CA ILE A 468 23.25 -29.82 -4.53
C ILE A 468 23.85 -28.41 -4.43
N ALA A 469 23.32 -27.58 -3.54
CA ALA A 469 23.84 -26.23 -3.34
C ALA A 469 25.29 -26.24 -2.84
N TYR A 470 25.64 -27.10 -1.89
CA TYR A 470 27.00 -27.21 -1.38
C TYR A 470 27.97 -27.70 -2.45
N ASP A 471 27.62 -28.71 -3.24
CA ASP A 471 28.46 -29.19 -4.35
C ASP A 471 28.77 -28.06 -5.36
N ILE A 472 27.77 -27.24 -5.67
CA ILE A 472 27.93 -26.06 -6.55
C ILE A 472 28.85 -25.02 -5.89
N ILE A 473 28.61 -24.71 -4.62
CA ILE A 473 29.40 -23.72 -3.88
C ILE A 473 30.86 -24.16 -3.77
N ASP A 474 31.11 -25.45 -3.57
CA ASP A 474 32.47 -26.01 -3.48
C ASP A 474 33.17 -26.04 -4.84
N LYS A 475 32.43 -26.32 -5.92
CA LYS A 475 32.95 -26.31 -7.31
C LYS A 475 33.21 -24.91 -7.84
N TYR A 476 32.39 -23.94 -7.42
CA TYR A 476 32.50 -22.52 -7.77
C TYR A 476 32.61 -21.69 -6.49
N PRO A 477 33.74 -21.81 -5.75
CA PRO A 477 33.93 -21.09 -4.51
C PRO A 477 33.86 -19.59 -4.82
N LEU A 478 33.01 -18.90 -4.08
CA LEU A 478 32.88 -17.45 -4.17
C LEU A 478 34.28 -16.81 -4.06
N GLU A 479 34.67 -15.97 -5.02
CA GLU A 479 35.30 -14.73 -4.59
C GLU A 479 34.26 -14.09 -3.69
N GLN A 480 34.51 -14.15 -2.37
CA GLN A 480 33.80 -13.27 -1.48
C GLN A 480 33.98 -11.89 -2.10
N LYS A 481 32.92 -11.31 -2.70
CA LYS A 481 32.80 -9.86 -2.73
C LYS A 481 33.21 -9.47 -1.33
N LYS A 482 34.28 -8.69 -1.19
CA LYS A 482 34.63 -8.03 0.07
C LYS A 482 33.29 -7.76 0.72
N GLN A 483 32.96 -8.49 1.79
CA GLN A 483 31.82 -8.09 2.59
C GLN A 483 32.06 -6.60 2.77
N LEU A 484 31.10 -5.75 2.42
CA LEU A 484 31.20 -4.34 2.77
C LEU A 484 31.72 -4.37 4.21
N PRO A 485 32.91 -3.79 4.46
CA PRO A 485 33.70 -4.11 5.63
C PRO A 485 32.78 -4.07 6.83
N LEU A 486 32.65 -5.22 7.52
CA LEU A 486 31.73 -5.44 8.64
C LEU A 486 31.56 -4.13 9.40
N MET A 487 30.39 -3.49 9.21
CA MET A 487 30.15 -2.12 9.64
C MET A 487 30.28 -2.02 11.18
N PHE A 488 30.10 -3.16 11.85
CA PHE A 488 30.20 -3.37 13.28
C PHE A 488 31.00 -4.65 13.58
N ASP A 489 31.59 -4.73 14.77
CA ASP A 489 32.25 -5.94 15.26
C ASP A 489 31.24 -7.10 15.44
N PRO A 490 31.70 -8.37 15.44
CA PRO A 490 30.82 -9.54 15.54
C PRO A 490 29.92 -9.58 16.78
N GLU A 491 30.35 -8.97 17.89
CA GLU A 491 29.58 -8.92 19.14
C GLU A 491 28.39 -7.95 19.01
N THR A 492 28.63 -6.76 18.46
CA THR A 492 27.58 -5.79 18.12
C THR A 492 26.58 -6.39 17.13
N GLN A 493 27.04 -7.12 16.11
CA GLN A 493 26.16 -7.77 15.15
C GLN A 493 25.29 -8.86 15.79
N ALA A 494 25.88 -9.69 16.67
CA ALA A 494 25.12 -10.70 17.40
C ALA A 494 24.01 -10.07 18.24
N ILE A 495 24.28 -8.93 18.91
CA ILE A 495 23.28 -8.17 19.66
C ILE A 495 22.16 -7.68 18.73
N PHE A 496 22.48 -7.13 17.55
CA PHE A 496 21.46 -6.64 16.61
C PHE A 496 20.52 -7.75 16.13
N GLU A 497 21.05 -8.95 15.86
CA GLU A 497 20.24 -10.12 15.51
C GLU A 497 19.30 -10.56 16.64
N THR A 498 19.63 -10.30 17.91
CA THR A 498 18.69 -10.55 19.03
C THR A 498 17.53 -9.55 19.10
N ILE A 499 17.73 -8.32 18.62
CA ILE A 499 16.71 -7.24 18.67
C ILE A 499 15.79 -7.32 17.46
N LYS A 500 16.34 -7.69 16.29
CA LYS A 500 15.66 -7.72 14.98
C LYS A 500 14.28 -8.39 14.95
N PRO A 501 14.04 -9.55 15.59
CA PRO A 501 12.71 -10.17 15.62
C PRO A 501 11.63 -9.33 16.33
N TYR A 502 12.04 -8.37 17.16
CA TYR A 502 11.14 -7.50 17.94
C TYR A 502 11.02 -6.09 17.36
N THR A 503 11.66 -5.84 16.22
CA THR A 503 11.63 -4.58 15.51
C THR A 503 10.61 -4.64 14.38
N LYS A 504 9.75 -3.63 14.29
CA LYS A 504 8.80 -3.45 13.19
C LYS A 504 8.96 -2.08 12.58
N GLU A 505 8.94 -1.99 11.27
CA GLU A 505 8.92 -0.71 10.57
C GLU A 505 7.57 -0.01 10.75
N ILE A 506 7.64 1.31 10.81
CA ILE A 506 6.46 2.18 10.75
C ILE A 506 6.22 2.45 9.26
N LEU A 507 5.12 1.90 8.74
CA LEU A 507 4.83 1.82 7.31
C LEU A 507 4.60 3.19 6.66
N SER A 508 4.13 4.18 7.43
CA SER A 508 3.85 5.51 6.93
C SER A 508 3.84 6.53 8.06
N PHE A 509 4.19 7.76 7.73
CA PHE A 509 4.02 8.94 8.57
C PHE A 509 3.13 9.95 7.85
N ASP A 510 2.41 10.77 8.60
CA ASP A 510 1.73 11.93 8.04
C ASP A 510 2.75 12.86 7.36
N LYS A 511 2.37 13.40 6.21
CA LYS A 511 3.27 14.24 5.40
C LYS A 511 3.53 15.56 6.10
N ILE A 512 4.80 15.96 6.14
CA ILE A 512 5.18 17.34 6.48
C ILE A 512 4.67 18.25 5.36
N LYS A 513 3.91 19.28 5.71
CA LYS A 513 3.36 20.26 4.75
C LYS A 513 4.25 21.49 4.71
N PHE A 514 4.40 22.15 3.57
CA PHE A 514 5.16 23.39 3.44
C PHE A 514 4.22 24.54 3.11
N TYR A 515 4.41 25.70 3.75
CA TYR A 515 3.44 26.80 3.70
C TYR A 515 3.70 27.86 2.63
N ASN A 516 4.82 27.79 1.91
CA ASN A 516 5.12 28.81 0.90
C ASN A 516 5.92 28.23 -0.28
N TYR A 517 5.26 27.95 -1.41
CA TYR A 517 5.92 27.38 -2.59
C TYR A 517 6.75 28.39 -3.41
N SER A 518 6.62 29.69 -3.12
CA SER A 518 7.23 30.78 -3.91
C SER A 518 8.65 31.17 -3.48
N HIS A 519 9.27 30.49 -2.50
CA HIS A 519 10.63 30.82 -2.02
C HIS A 519 11.64 29.67 -2.18
N TYR A 520 11.21 28.52 -2.69
CA TYR A 520 12.05 27.32 -2.80
C TYR A 520 12.08 26.80 -4.24
N ASN A 521 13.30 26.54 -4.73
CA ASN A 521 13.52 25.91 -6.03
C ASN A 521 13.32 24.38 -5.97
N ASP A 522 13.68 23.74 -4.86
CA ASP A 522 13.56 22.28 -4.67
C ASP A 522 13.64 21.92 -3.18
N TYR A 523 12.96 20.84 -2.76
CA TYR A 523 13.09 20.28 -1.42
C TYR A 523 12.98 18.74 -1.44
N LYS A 524 13.71 18.10 -0.53
CA LYS A 524 13.67 16.65 -0.31
C LYS A 524 13.51 16.33 1.15
N ILE A 525 12.47 15.58 1.47
CA ILE A 525 12.23 15.07 2.82
C ILE A 525 12.15 13.55 2.84
N ASN A 526 12.87 12.95 3.78
CA ASN A 526 12.75 11.53 4.10
C ASN A 526 12.48 11.36 5.60
N ARG A 527 11.39 10.66 5.93
CA ARG A 527 11.07 10.26 7.30
C ARG A 527 10.86 8.76 7.35
N SER A 528 11.56 8.10 8.25
CA SER A 528 11.47 6.65 8.47
C SER A 528 11.49 6.35 9.96
N GLY A 529 10.95 5.20 10.36
CA GLY A 529 10.93 4.84 11.76
C GLY A 529 10.67 3.38 12.03
N ILE A 530 11.05 2.97 13.23
CA ILE A 530 10.88 1.62 13.74
C ILE A 530 10.26 1.66 15.13
N LYS A 531 9.46 0.64 15.43
CA LYS A 531 8.98 0.31 16.77
C LYS A 531 9.68 -0.95 17.26
N ILE A 532 10.40 -0.85 18.37
CA ILE A 532 11.09 -1.97 19.01
C ILE A 532 10.29 -2.35 20.25
N THR A 533 9.74 -3.57 20.27
CA THR A 533 8.99 -4.10 21.42
C THR A 533 9.95 -4.82 22.36
N SER A 534 9.82 -4.62 23.67
CA SER A 534 10.66 -5.33 24.63
C SER A 534 10.37 -6.84 24.57
N PRO A 535 11.42 -7.69 24.45
CA PRO A 535 11.26 -9.14 24.50
C PRO A 535 10.87 -9.63 25.90
N VAL A 536 11.14 -8.84 26.94
CA VAL A 536 10.86 -9.17 28.34
C VAL A 536 9.47 -8.70 28.77
N ASN A 537 9.01 -7.55 28.25
CA ASN A 537 7.68 -7.05 28.51
C ASN A 537 7.00 -6.52 27.24
N ARG A 538 6.08 -7.29 26.68
CA ARG A 538 5.36 -6.93 25.44
C ARG A 538 4.51 -5.66 25.54
N SER A 539 4.24 -5.15 26.75
CA SER A 539 3.55 -3.87 26.94
C SER A 539 4.49 -2.66 26.85
N VAL A 540 5.81 -2.88 26.81
CA VAL A 540 6.81 -1.82 26.69
C VAL A 540 7.38 -1.85 25.29
N SER A 541 7.33 -0.72 24.61
CA SER A 541 7.98 -0.53 23.33
C SER A 541 8.56 0.87 23.24
N ILE A 542 9.54 1.02 22.37
CA ILE A 542 10.09 2.31 22.01
C ILE A 542 9.88 2.54 20.52
N THR A 543 9.77 3.79 20.14
CA THR A 543 9.69 4.23 18.77
C THR A 543 10.92 5.07 18.46
N ALA A 544 11.63 4.72 17.39
CA ALA A 544 12.73 5.50 16.85
C ALA A 544 12.33 6.06 15.48
N ILE A 545 12.52 7.36 15.27
CA ILE A 545 12.17 8.06 14.04
C ILE A 545 13.38 8.85 13.59
N VAL A 546 13.71 8.74 12.31
CA VAL A 546 14.74 9.55 11.65
C VAL A 546 14.07 10.40 10.59
N THR A 547 14.30 11.71 10.65
CA THR A 547 13.86 12.66 9.63
C THR A 547 15.07 13.37 9.06
N THR A 548 15.18 13.45 7.75
CA THR A 548 16.16 14.27 7.03
C THR A 548 15.43 15.18 6.06
N LEU A 549 15.76 16.46 6.08
CA LEU A 549 15.17 17.49 5.23
C LEU A 549 16.30 18.27 4.55
N TYR A 550 16.08 18.54 3.28
CA TYR A 550 16.95 19.34 2.42
C TYR A 550 16.09 20.35 1.67
N MET A 551 16.49 21.62 1.68
CA MET A 551 15.78 22.71 0.99
C MET A 551 16.77 23.58 0.20
N VAL A 552 16.34 24.05 -0.96
CA VAL A 552 17.07 24.98 -1.83
C VAL A 552 16.24 26.23 -2.04
N TYR A 553 16.74 27.38 -1.60
CA TYR A 553 16.07 28.68 -1.77
C TYR A 553 16.36 29.29 -3.15
N GLU A 554 15.57 30.28 -3.54
CA GLU A 554 15.67 30.97 -4.84
C GLU A 554 17.06 31.54 -5.12
N GLU A 555 17.76 32.05 -4.10
CA GLU A 555 19.12 32.59 -4.19
C GLU A 555 20.23 31.52 -4.27
N GLY A 556 19.86 30.23 -4.32
CA GLY A 556 20.79 29.10 -4.40
C GLY A 556 21.32 28.62 -3.04
N GLU A 557 20.81 29.19 -1.95
CA GLU A 557 21.11 28.79 -0.58
C GLU A 557 20.58 27.39 -0.27
N LYS A 558 21.34 26.64 0.55
CA LYS A 558 21.07 25.23 0.83
C LYS A 558 20.92 25.02 2.33
N HIS A 559 19.71 24.69 2.76
CA HIS A 559 19.43 24.29 4.13
C HIS A 559 19.39 22.77 4.25
N TRP A 560 20.08 22.26 5.27
CA TRP A 560 20.05 20.85 5.65
C TRP A 560 19.65 20.71 7.10
N SER A 561 18.65 19.90 7.39
CA SER A 561 18.22 19.58 8.75
C SER A 561 17.95 18.10 8.93
N ALA A 562 18.12 17.62 10.16
CA ALA A 562 17.85 16.25 10.51
C ALA A 562 17.65 16.03 12.00
N SER A 563 16.87 15.01 12.30
CA SER A 563 16.62 14.58 13.67
C SER A 563 16.59 13.05 13.79
N VAL A 564 17.14 12.57 14.90
CA VAL A 564 16.90 11.22 15.39
C VAL A 564 16.21 11.32 16.75
N VAL A 565 15.00 10.77 16.79
CA VAL A 565 14.14 10.79 17.97
C VAL A 565 13.95 9.36 18.43
N ILE A 566 14.24 9.08 19.70
CA ILE A 566 14.04 7.77 20.29
C ILE A 566 13.27 7.99 21.58
N LEU A 567 12.02 7.52 21.64
CA LEU A 567 11.14 7.70 22.80
C LEU A 567 10.30 6.45 23.08
N PRO A 568 9.75 6.32 24.29
CA PRO A 568 8.72 5.31 24.58
C PRO A 568 7.51 5.46 23.63
N SER A 569 6.94 4.36 23.14
CA SER A 569 5.90 4.46 22.10
C SER A 569 4.61 5.11 22.59
N ASP A 570 4.28 4.99 23.87
CA ASP A 570 3.15 5.65 24.54
C ASP A 570 3.31 7.18 24.58
N GLU A 571 4.55 7.67 24.70
CA GLU A 571 4.84 9.10 24.60
C GLU A 571 4.61 9.64 23.18
N LEU A 572 4.69 8.81 22.12
CA LEU A 572 4.39 9.22 20.74
C LEU A 572 2.89 9.29 20.48
N GLU A 573 2.12 8.33 20.99
CA GLU A 573 0.64 8.32 20.86
C GLU A 573 0.03 9.54 21.59
N ALA A 574 0.55 9.91 22.75
CA ALA A 574 0.14 11.12 23.45
C ALA A 574 0.47 12.43 22.69
N ILE A 575 1.39 12.39 21.72
CA ILE A 575 1.72 13.53 20.85
C ILE A 575 0.72 13.60 19.69
N SER A 576 0.34 12.47 19.09
CA SER A 576 -0.64 12.45 18.01
C SER A 576 -2.06 12.83 18.45
N ASP A 577 -2.41 12.60 19.72
CA ASP A 577 -3.76 12.85 20.26
C ASP A 577 -4.01 14.30 20.70
N LYS A 578 -2.97 15.15 20.79
CA LYS A 578 -3.17 16.57 21.07
C LYS A 578 -3.66 17.27 19.81
N ASN A 579 -4.96 17.59 19.78
CA ASN A 579 -5.50 18.57 18.84
C ASN A 579 -4.58 19.80 18.82
N TYR A 580 -4.17 20.19 17.61
CA TYR A 580 -3.35 21.36 17.31
C TYR A 580 -3.98 22.63 17.89
N ASN A 581 -3.69 22.95 19.14
CA ASN A 581 -3.97 24.27 19.68
C ASN A 581 -2.96 25.23 19.08
N ASN A 582 -3.48 26.14 18.26
CA ASN A 582 -2.78 27.05 17.36
C ASN A 582 -2.00 28.21 18.06
N ASP A 583 -1.75 28.14 19.37
CA ASP A 583 -1.32 29.29 20.19
C ASP A 583 0.08 29.17 20.80
N SER A 584 0.99 28.37 20.24
CA SER A 584 2.38 28.35 20.71
C SER A 584 3.29 29.20 19.83
N ASP A 585 4.14 30.03 20.45
CA ASP A 585 5.31 30.75 19.87
C ASP A 585 6.37 29.83 19.21
N ASP A 586 6.03 28.57 18.95
CA ASP A 586 6.87 27.44 18.54
C ASP A 586 6.46 26.95 17.12
N LYS A 587 5.74 27.75 16.32
CA LYS A 587 5.33 27.38 14.96
C LYS A 587 6.42 27.72 13.94
N SER A 588 6.71 26.77 13.06
CA SER A 588 7.52 27.05 11.87
C SER A 588 6.67 27.81 10.86
N TYR A 589 7.21 28.91 10.32
CA TYR A 589 6.65 29.59 9.16
C TYR A 589 6.93 28.84 7.84
N GLU A 590 7.86 27.88 7.85
CA GLU A 590 8.31 27.16 6.65
C GLU A 590 7.50 25.86 6.41
N PHE A 591 7.30 25.06 7.47
CA PHE A 591 6.65 23.76 7.34
C PHE A 591 5.88 23.29 8.58
N ASP A 592 4.77 22.57 8.37
CA ASP A 592 4.00 21.87 9.37
C ASP A 592 4.55 20.45 9.58
N ASP A 593 5.05 20.13 10.77
CA ASP A 593 5.38 18.76 11.17
C ASP A 593 4.24 18.14 11.99
N PRO A 594 3.46 17.19 11.43
CA PRO A 594 2.35 16.52 12.11
C PRO A 594 2.70 15.87 13.46
N LEU A 595 3.98 15.57 13.69
CA LEU A 595 4.46 14.96 14.93
C LEU A 595 5.18 15.96 15.83
N ASN A 596 5.47 17.17 15.33
CA ASN A 596 6.20 18.21 16.05
C ASN A 596 7.52 17.72 16.69
N ILE A 597 8.29 16.91 15.94
CA ILE A 597 9.52 16.24 16.42
C ILE A 597 10.78 16.61 15.64
N HIS A 598 10.62 17.25 14.48
CA HIS A 598 11.72 17.76 13.69
C HIS A 598 11.99 19.23 14.02
N PRO A 599 13.25 19.63 14.30
CA PRO A 599 13.57 21.03 14.56
C PRO A 599 13.33 21.88 13.31
N HIS A 600 12.91 23.11 13.50
CA HIS A 600 12.89 24.15 12.47
C HIS A 600 13.75 25.34 12.91
N TYR A 601 14.18 26.15 11.95
CA TYR A 601 14.99 27.35 12.15
C TYR A 601 14.16 28.56 11.71
N ASP A 602 14.14 29.62 12.51
CA ASP A 602 13.55 30.88 12.08
C ASP A 602 14.62 31.77 11.46
N LEU A 603 14.42 32.05 10.17
CA LEU A 603 15.30 32.90 9.37
C LEU A 603 15.12 34.38 9.72
N ASP A 604 13.90 34.81 10.06
CA ASP A 604 13.60 36.22 10.34
C ASP A 604 14.17 36.68 11.67
N GLU A 605 14.15 35.80 12.68
CA GLU A 605 14.73 36.09 14.00
C GLU A 605 16.17 35.60 14.18
N GLU A 606 16.76 34.92 13.18
CA GLU A 606 18.03 34.17 13.31
C GLU A 606 18.07 33.26 14.56
N LYS A 607 16.91 32.75 14.97
CA LYS A 607 16.75 32.03 16.24
C LYS A 607 16.36 30.58 16.03
N TYR A 608 16.93 29.78 16.92
CA TYR A 608 16.52 28.40 17.09
C TYR A 608 15.23 28.33 17.90
N PHE A 609 14.10 28.05 17.24
CA PHE A 609 12.94 27.59 17.96
C PHE A 609 13.17 26.17 18.47
N LYS A 610 13.16 26.08 19.79
CA LYS A 610 13.32 24.85 20.52
C LYS A 610 11.91 24.41 20.87
N LEU A 611 11.26 23.71 19.93
CA LEU A 611 9.98 23.04 20.20
C LEU A 611 10.06 22.39 21.58
N THR A 612 9.03 22.58 22.41
CA THR A 612 8.91 21.92 23.72
C THR A 612 9.24 20.42 23.67
N LEU A 613 9.01 19.77 22.52
CA LEU A 613 9.28 18.36 22.23
C LEU A 613 10.68 18.05 21.65
N THR A 614 11.45 19.04 21.17
CA THR A 614 12.87 18.87 20.77
C THR A 614 13.76 18.38 21.92
N SER A 615 13.26 18.47 23.14
CA SER A 615 13.86 17.89 24.33
C SER A 615 14.00 16.36 24.26
N LYS A 616 13.21 15.67 23.41
CA LYS A 616 13.20 14.21 23.21
C LYS A 616 14.16 13.73 22.12
N ASN A 617 14.79 14.64 21.38
CA ASN A 617 15.74 14.29 20.33
C ASN A 617 17.02 13.74 20.96
N VAL A 618 17.43 12.58 20.45
CA VAL A 618 18.73 11.97 20.77
C VAL A 618 19.82 12.60 19.91
N PHE A 619 19.46 13.03 18.70
CA PHE A 619 20.34 13.77 17.80
C PHE A 619 19.57 14.81 16.98
N THR A 620 20.15 15.98 16.78
CA THR A 620 19.72 16.97 15.78
C THR A 620 20.93 17.54 15.08
N PHE A 621 20.83 17.69 13.76
CA PHE A 621 21.82 18.36 12.92
C PHE A 621 21.11 19.38 12.06
N ASN A 622 21.70 20.55 11.92
CA ASN A 622 21.23 21.59 11.01
C ASN A 622 22.41 22.38 10.45
N SER A 623 22.26 22.83 9.21
CA SER A 623 23.24 23.64 8.49
C SER A 623 22.54 24.64 7.58
N PHE A 624 22.76 25.93 7.83
CA PHE A 624 22.28 27.04 7.02
C PHE A 624 23.44 28.04 6.80
N GLU A 625 23.66 28.47 5.54
CA GLU A 625 24.63 29.49 5.09
C GLU A 625 26.11 29.40 5.54
N GLY A 626 26.49 28.47 6.41
CA GLY A 626 27.86 28.37 6.93
C GLY A 626 27.86 27.97 8.39
N ILE A 627 26.74 28.25 9.06
CA ILE A 627 26.49 27.92 10.44
C ILE A 627 26.03 26.47 10.52
N MET A 628 26.74 25.68 11.32
CA MET A 628 26.42 24.30 11.60
C MET A 628 26.10 24.13 13.09
N THR A 629 24.95 23.53 13.40
CA THR A 629 24.55 23.24 14.77
C THR A 629 24.27 21.74 14.93
N ILE A 630 24.99 21.11 15.87
CA ILE A 630 24.78 19.70 16.24
C ILE A 630 24.42 19.63 17.73
N ARG A 631 23.37 18.86 18.05
CA ARG A 631 23.01 18.57 19.45
C ARG A 631 22.77 17.08 19.61
N ALA A 632 23.38 16.48 20.63
CA ALA A 632 23.24 15.07 20.96
C ALA A 632 22.86 14.85 22.43
N LYS A 633 22.14 13.78 22.74
CA LYS A 633 21.86 13.31 24.10
C LYS A 633 22.04 11.79 24.18
N PRO A 634 22.40 11.23 25.35
CA PRO A 634 22.46 9.78 25.53
C PRO A 634 21.07 9.16 25.37
N ALA A 635 21.00 7.96 24.80
CA ALA A 635 19.75 7.20 24.64
C ALA A 635 19.51 6.18 25.77
N ASP A 636 20.35 6.17 26.82
CA ASP A 636 20.33 5.17 27.89
C ASP A 636 19.01 5.10 28.65
N TYR A 637 18.37 6.26 28.88
CA TYR A 637 17.06 6.31 29.53
C TYR A 637 16.02 5.45 28.80
N VAL A 638 16.04 5.48 27.46
CA VAL A 638 15.07 4.78 26.62
C VAL A 638 15.49 3.32 26.38
N ALA A 639 16.79 3.06 26.23
CA ALA A 639 17.33 1.70 26.17
C ALA A 639 17.00 0.90 27.44
N ASN A 640 17.17 1.51 28.62
CA ASN A 640 16.87 0.87 29.90
C ASN A 640 15.38 0.48 30.04
N LYS A 641 14.46 1.21 29.41
CA LYS A 641 13.03 0.85 29.41
C LYS A 641 12.77 -0.47 28.66
N LEU A 642 13.52 -0.77 27.60
CA LEU A 642 13.38 -2.02 26.85
C LEU A 642 13.79 -3.27 27.65
N LYS A 643 14.59 -3.11 28.71
CA LYS A 643 15.10 -4.23 29.54
C LYS A 643 15.75 -5.36 28.72
N ILE A 644 16.35 -5.04 27.57
CA ILE A 644 17.11 -6.01 26.78
C ILE A 644 18.51 -6.12 27.40
N PRO A 645 18.96 -7.32 27.80
CA PRO A 645 20.30 -7.50 28.35
C PRO A 645 21.37 -6.99 27.38
N ASN A 646 22.37 -6.29 27.91
CA ASN A 646 23.53 -5.76 27.16
C ASN A 646 23.23 -4.70 26.09
N VAL A 647 21.99 -4.18 26.00
CA VAL A 647 21.66 -3.06 25.10
C VAL A 647 21.64 -1.75 25.90
N ASN A 648 22.65 -0.91 25.68
CA ASN A 648 22.74 0.44 26.23
C ASN A 648 22.30 1.50 25.19
N GLY A 649 22.32 2.78 25.56
CA GLY A 649 21.93 3.87 24.66
C GLY A 649 22.78 3.96 23.39
N ASP A 650 24.08 3.68 23.49
CA ASP A 650 25.02 3.65 22.37
C ASP A 650 24.65 2.57 21.33
N LEU A 651 24.47 1.33 21.78
CA LEU A 651 24.08 0.21 20.93
C LEU A 651 22.69 0.41 20.32
N LEU A 652 21.76 0.97 21.10
CA LEU A 652 20.43 1.29 20.60
C LEU A 652 20.50 2.34 19.46
N TYR A 653 21.28 3.41 19.64
CA TYR A 653 21.43 4.43 18.60
C TYR A 653 22.12 3.89 17.35
N LYS A 654 23.17 3.06 17.50
CA LYS A 654 23.80 2.34 16.37
C LYS A 654 22.81 1.43 15.65
N TYR A 655 21.98 0.70 16.39
CA TYR A 655 20.97 -0.18 15.82
C TYR A 655 19.93 0.59 15.01
N VAL A 656 19.46 1.75 15.51
CA VAL A 656 18.53 2.62 14.78
C VAL A 656 19.12 3.09 13.46
N LEU A 657 20.37 3.54 13.46
CA LEU A 657 21.05 3.96 12.23
C LEU A 657 21.30 2.79 11.27
N TYR A 658 21.68 1.62 11.79
CA TYR A 658 21.88 0.41 11.00
C TYR A 658 20.59 -0.04 10.32
N TYR A 659 19.49 -0.06 11.06
CA TYR A 659 18.21 -0.57 10.59
C TYR A 659 17.55 0.40 9.61
N LEU A 660 17.49 1.69 9.95
CA LEU A 660 16.83 2.70 9.12
C LEU A 660 17.71 3.21 7.97
N ASN A 661 19.03 3.04 8.08
CA ASN A 661 20.02 3.44 7.09
C ASN A 661 19.70 4.79 6.42
N PRO A 662 19.56 5.87 7.21
CA PRO A 662 19.07 7.14 6.68
C PRO A 662 20.01 7.68 5.61
N SER A 663 19.44 8.11 4.49
CA SER A 663 20.20 8.60 3.34
C SER A 663 21.07 9.79 3.72
N PHE A 664 22.37 9.66 3.50
CA PHE A 664 23.34 10.74 3.69
C PHE A 664 23.75 11.27 2.31
N ASN A 665 23.67 12.59 2.10
CA ASN A 665 24.30 13.17 0.91
C ASN A 665 25.81 13.21 1.14
N GLU A 666 26.57 12.49 0.32
CA GLU A 666 28.04 12.40 0.42
C GLU A 666 28.72 13.77 0.35
N ASN A 667 28.06 14.77 -0.27
CA ASN A 667 28.53 16.15 -0.37
C ASN A 667 28.01 17.08 0.75
N SER A 668 27.48 16.54 1.86
CA SER A 668 26.97 17.38 2.95
C SER A 668 28.11 18.01 3.76
N ARG A 669 27.90 19.25 4.24
CA ARG A 669 28.88 19.95 5.10
C ARG A 669 29.20 19.16 6.38
N LEU A 670 28.25 18.39 6.91
CA LEU A 670 28.48 17.49 8.04
C LEU A 670 29.60 16.49 7.75
N ARG A 671 29.69 15.98 6.52
CA ARG A 671 30.73 15.03 6.13
C ARG A 671 32.10 15.67 6.19
N HIS A 672 32.24 16.81 5.52
CA HIS A 672 33.48 17.58 5.49
C HIS A 672 33.93 17.94 6.90
N HIS A 673 33.02 18.37 7.77
CA HIS A 673 33.33 18.69 9.16
C HIS A 673 33.80 17.47 9.97
N ILE A 674 33.16 16.30 9.79
CA ILE A 674 33.62 15.05 10.43
C ILE A 674 35.00 14.65 9.90
N ASP A 675 35.21 14.75 8.59
CA ASP A 675 36.48 14.38 7.95
C ASP A 675 37.62 15.33 8.41
N GLU A 676 37.35 16.63 8.59
CA GLU A 676 38.28 17.60 9.20
C GLU A 676 38.60 17.25 10.66
N LEU A 677 37.59 16.97 11.48
CA LEU A 677 37.80 16.58 12.89
C LEU A 677 38.59 15.27 13.04
N ILE A 678 38.45 14.34 12.09
CA ILE A 678 39.26 13.12 12.01
C ILE A 678 40.71 13.47 11.62
N ALA A 679 40.90 14.36 10.65
CA ALA A 679 42.23 14.79 10.19
C ALA A 679 43.02 15.57 11.25
N GLU A 680 42.34 16.30 12.13
CA GLU A 680 42.95 17.05 13.24
C GLU A 680 43.28 16.20 14.48
N GLU A 681 43.13 14.87 14.42
CA GLU A 681 43.28 13.92 15.55
C GLU A 681 42.37 14.20 16.78
N ASN A 682 41.42 15.14 16.67
CA ASN A 682 40.45 15.48 17.72
C ASN A 682 39.44 14.35 18.00
N ILE A 683 39.40 13.35 17.11
CA ILE A 683 38.62 12.11 17.29
C ILE A 683 39.54 10.91 17.06
N SER A 684 39.55 9.97 17.99
CA SER A 684 40.24 8.68 17.82
C SER A 684 39.78 8.00 16.54
N ASN A 685 40.71 7.81 15.58
CA ASN A 685 40.59 7.11 14.30
C ASN A 685 39.25 6.38 14.14
N ILE A 686 38.21 7.15 13.77
CA ILE A 686 36.88 6.60 13.55
C ILE A 686 37.07 5.61 12.42
N SER A 687 36.80 4.32 12.65
CA SER A 687 36.95 3.34 11.59
C SER A 687 36.12 3.83 10.41
N VAL A 688 36.70 3.75 9.20
CA VAL A 688 36.10 4.12 7.90
C VAL A 688 34.75 3.39 7.65
N THR A 689 34.32 2.55 8.59
CA THR A 689 33.14 1.71 8.62
C THR A 689 31.99 2.23 9.49
N GLN A 690 32.12 3.30 10.27
CA GLN A 690 31.00 3.81 11.11
C GLN A 690 30.11 4.83 10.38
N HIS A 691 28.80 4.83 10.70
CA HIS A 691 27.84 5.77 10.11
C HIS A 691 28.17 7.23 10.53
N PRO A 692 28.23 8.21 9.61
CA PRO A 692 28.62 9.59 9.96
C PRO A 692 27.78 10.23 11.08
N TRP A 693 26.49 9.89 11.16
CA TRP A 693 25.59 10.37 12.22
C TRP A 693 25.95 9.81 13.59
N TYR A 694 26.52 8.61 13.64
CA TYR A 694 27.05 8.04 14.87
C TYR A 694 28.30 8.79 15.31
N SER A 695 29.21 9.07 14.37
CA SER A 695 30.42 9.85 14.62
C SER A 695 30.10 11.23 15.16
N ALA A 696 29.18 11.96 14.52
CA ALA A 696 28.71 13.27 14.98
C ALA A 696 28.04 13.19 16.36
N TRP A 697 27.14 12.23 16.57
CA TRP A 697 26.47 12.04 17.85
C TRP A 697 27.47 11.76 18.98
N ASN A 698 28.39 10.83 18.77
CA ASN A 698 29.42 10.45 19.74
C ASN A 698 30.40 11.60 20.03
N TYR A 699 30.83 12.32 18.99
CA TYR A 699 31.68 13.52 19.14
C TYR A 699 30.98 14.59 19.97
N THR A 700 29.74 14.92 19.64
CA THR A 700 28.96 15.92 20.38
C THR A 700 28.69 15.47 21.82
N LEU A 701 28.54 14.17 22.10
CA LEU A 701 28.43 13.68 23.47
C LEU A 701 29.73 13.82 24.27
N LYS A 702 30.88 13.58 23.63
CA LYS A 702 32.20 13.69 24.27
C LYS A 702 32.62 15.14 24.53
N ASN A 703 32.25 16.06 23.64
CA ASN A 703 32.64 17.49 23.71
C ASN A 703 31.57 18.39 24.34
N LYS A 704 30.46 17.83 24.84
CA LYS A 704 29.55 18.52 25.75
C LYS A 704 30.15 18.54 27.17
N GLN A 705 31.18 19.37 27.35
CA GLN A 705 31.48 20.03 28.61
C GLN A 705 31.13 21.50 28.49
#